data_AF-A0A067D5X3-F1
#
_entry.id   AF-A0A067D5X3-F1
#
_cell.length_a   1.000
_cell.length_b   1.000
_cell.length_c   1.000
_cell.angle_alpha   90.00
_cell.angle_beta   90.00
_cell.angle_gamma   90.00
#
_symmetry.space_group_name_H-M   'P 1'
#
loop_
_entity.id
_entity.type
_entity.pdbx_description
1 polymer ?
#
loop_
_entity_poly.entity_id
_entity_poly.type
_entity_poly.pdbx_seq_one_letter_code
_entity_poly.pdbx_strand_id
1 'polypeptide(L)'
;MLSCISTPSSTKYEVASKLFEDGVSTLSFQDAKRSDVSAQRVRIQEARRRLCHDQIATLRARRDRLAAALAAMDTRIDARVAKIALVEQELMLLLLERCDWSKLGQFPFSDRKMSVTTDELARKLSGLHEEVASVKAQIFEAIRTFYAGAPTTSSSMSLDEAIEFAGSWSRKVDLRSSLTDLPASEIQLRMARLEAVLTDTVAQLQHDDNDDDSGTLHQSVVAHERVSVQIQQSQSTLSLLQLLSDVDTALQSFDLAMDVPDLTRAATDLAAIETCLSKMNAQHPTASMEYRIVQIMQMQYEARLNQLQCYLADTISGLWKISPRSMSITPTSMPVYDTLQRTRQLTAHLEQLAADLYEHIFAPLFADASLVPTVRQSIVTLTPKTAASTGIARVQHLCAHVITLLKFLAPFLPPLESEASVLAMLMPLLWSSALEAAFVSLLQSTLPPDAAQLRDFKQHLTPVMHSFEASLVALRLALPASLVSFGQHLDVQFAEHKRAILLQEARERMQHDYLNSVLVPSYPAVLVPTNHKKKTTVHVSPMGTDDDRSTPMRVSVCAQWLVAQVDQLLAETSECDVAGPLLLQTARDLFALFSALMPTLYKEELRFDPRLVLLLHNDAMYFTRHMLTLCDKSRLPPSLHDSATMIDLVPDLRDLGETKLVAFAKAHATQLEDALRSAFVPYASLDDDDAFNQLETAIKSVVFKLERIVHAWKGGLAPLDVYCRMVANLLEPLLRVLLDALLVSPSPRAVVVLPPKAVHQLHYLFSLLLHCDSFFPSTALVCKYVRSAKAFHVVTTLLEENSVSGIIEQWNAGTLADVTRPQLVVLLQNLTGDAKDRASALAP
;
A
#
# COMPACT_ATOMS: atom_id res chain seq x y z
N MET A 1 0.17 -39.24 -27.49
CA MET A 1 0.45 -40.25 -26.44
C MET A 1 -0.82 -40.49 -25.66
N LEU A 2 -1.73 -41.23 -26.29
CA LEU A 2 -3.00 -41.72 -25.78
C LEU A 2 -2.81 -43.22 -25.57
N SER A 3 -2.78 -43.68 -24.32
CA SER A 3 -3.09 -45.06 -23.88
C SER A 3 -2.61 -45.22 -22.44
N CYS A 4 -3.40 -45.94 -21.63
CA CYS A 4 -3.10 -46.37 -20.25
C CYS A 4 -3.65 -45.47 -19.13
N ILE A 5 -4.98 -45.32 -19.04
CA ILE A 5 -5.66 -45.41 -17.73
C ILE A 5 -6.93 -46.26 -17.92
N SER A 6 -6.72 -47.56 -17.88
CA SER A 6 -7.74 -48.50 -17.42
C SER A 6 -7.98 -48.25 -15.92
N THR A 7 -9.24 -48.28 -15.51
CA THR A 7 -9.67 -48.37 -14.11
C THR A 7 -8.90 -49.44 -13.34
N PRO A 8 -8.51 -49.18 -12.07
CA PRO A 8 -8.42 -50.27 -11.11
C PRO A 8 -9.07 -49.96 -9.75
N SER A 9 -9.98 -50.87 -9.40
CA SER A 9 -10.27 -51.49 -8.09
C SER A 9 -9.81 -50.86 -6.76
N SER A 10 -10.69 -50.98 -5.77
CA SER A 10 -10.69 -50.49 -4.39
C SER A 10 -9.55 -50.95 -3.46
N THR A 11 -8.44 -51.46 -3.97
CA THR A 11 -7.32 -52.00 -3.18
C THR A 11 -6.15 -51.01 -3.01
N LYS A 12 -6.17 -49.85 -3.67
CA LYS A 12 -5.12 -48.81 -3.50
C LYS A 12 -5.26 -47.96 -2.24
N TYR A 13 -6.44 -47.90 -1.62
CA TYR A 13 -6.64 -47.13 -0.37
C TYR A 13 -6.01 -47.82 0.85
N GLU A 14 -5.93 -49.16 0.87
CA GLU A 14 -5.22 -49.89 1.94
C GLU A 14 -3.69 -49.79 1.80
N VAL A 15 -3.16 -49.74 0.58
CA VAL A 15 -1.70 -49.61 0.36
C VAL A 15 -1.22 -48.20 0.66
N ALA A 16 -2.02 -47.16 0.39
CA ALA A 16 -1.73 -45.80 0.82
C ALA A 16 -1.77 -45.64 2.35
N SER A 17 -2.66 -46.38 3.03
CA SER A 17 -2.73 -46.40 4.50
C SER A 17 -1.57 -47.16 5.16
N LYS A 18 -1.00 -48.18 4.51
CA LYS A 18 0.23 -48.85 4.98
C LYS A 18 1.49 -48.00 4.73
N LEU A 19 1.58 -47.32 3.60
CA LEU A 19 2.65 -46.34 3.35
C LEU A 19 2.56 -45.11 4.27
N PHE A 20 1.39 -44.85 4.86
CA PHE A 20 1.14 -43.82 5.88
C PHE A 20 1.68 -44.21 7.27
N GLU A 21 1.83 -45.51 7.56
CA GLU A 21 2.45 -46.01 8.80
C GLU A 21 3.97 -46.15 8.70
N ASP A 22 4.49 -46.56 7.53
CA ASP A 22 5.94 -46.74 7.31
C ASP A 22 6.72 -45.42 7.14
N GLY A 23 6.04 -44.29 6.95
CA GLY A 23 6.65 -42.96 6.78
C GLY A 23 7.27 -42.35 8.05
N VAL A 24 7.11 -42.99 9.21
CA VAL A 24 7.56 -42.48 10.52
C VAL A 24 9.02 -42.84 10.82
N SER A 25 9.68 -43.68 10.00
CA SER A 25 11.02 -44.21 10.31
C SER A 25 12.21 -43.43 9.73
N THR A 26 12.01 -42.31 9.02
CA THR A 26 13.13 -41.60 8.33
C THR A 26 13.31 -40.16 8.80
N LEU A 27 13.57 -39.98 10.10
CA LEU A 27 13.92 -38.68 10.69
C LEU A 27 15.26 -38.12 10.18
N SER A 28 16.24 -38.97 9.84
CA SER A 28 17.56 -38.48 9.38
C SER A 28 17.58 -37.97 7.93
N PHE A 29 16.63 -38.39 7.09
CA PHE A 29 16.56 -37.97 5.69
C PHE A 29 15.81 -36.64 5.51
N GLN A 30 14.84 -36.36 6.40
CA GLN A 30 14.07 -35.11 6.37
C GLN A 30 14.85 -33.91 6.92
N ASP A 31 15.79 -34.12 7.85
CA ASP A 31 16.65 -33.04 8.36
C ASP A 31 17.66 -32.54 7.31
N ALA A 32 18.18 -33.44 6.48
CA ALA A 32 19.00 -33.08 5.32
C ALA A 32 18.19 -32.26 4.29
N LYS A 33 16.95 -32.66 4.04
CA LYS A 33 16.03 -31.97 3.12
C LYS A 33 15.57 -30.60 3.66
N ARG A 34 15.34 -30.47 4.97
CA ARG A 34 15.00 -29.20 5.64
C ARG A 34 16.17 -28.22 5.65
N SER A 35 17.40 -28.71 5.83
CA SER A 35 18.62 -27.92 5.66
C SER A 35 18.75 -27.41 4.22
N ASP A 36 18.51 -28.27 3.22
CA ASP A 36 18.57 -27.89 1.80
C ASP A 36 17.49 -26.87 1.39
N VAL A 37 16.28 -26.99 1.93
CA VAL A 37 15.18 -26.03 1.66
C VAL A 37 15.45 -24.68 2.33
N SER A 38 16.02 -24.67 3.54
CA SER A 38 16.40 -23.40 4.20
C SER A 38 17.57 -22.72 3.47
N ALA A 39 18.56 -23.49 3.01
CA ALA A 39 19.63 -22.99 2.15
C ALA A 39 19.11 -22.48 0.79
N GLN A 40 18.12 -23.15 0.18
CA GLN A 40 17.46 -22.66 -1.04
C GLN A 40 16.69 -21.37 -0.81
N ARG A 41 16.00 -21.20 0.33
CA ARG A 41 15.31 -19.95 0.67
C ARG A 41 16.27 -18.77 0.81
N VAL A 42 17.41 -18.98 1.47
CA VAL A 42 18.46 -17.95 1.57
C VAL A 42 19.02 -17.59 0.19
N ARG A 43 19.30 -18.59 -0.66
CA ARG A 43 19.76 -18.37 -2.04
C ARG A 43 18.74 -17.60 -2.90
N ILE A 44 17.45 -17.87 -2.75
CA ILE A 44 16.38 -17.16 -3.46
C ILE A 44 16.29 -15.70 -2.96
N GLN A 45 16.44 -15.47 -1.66
CA GLN A 45 16.38 -14.14 -1.08
C GLN A 45 17.60 -13.29 -1.50
N GLU A 46 18.78 -13.90 -1.56
CA GLU A 46 19.98 -13.28 -2.12
C GLU A 46 19.86 -13.03 -3.63
N ALA A 47 19.30 -13.97 -4.39
CA ALA A 47 19.04 -13.78 -5.83
C ALA A 47 18.07 -12.63 -6.08
N ARG A 48 17.01 -12.47 -5.27
CA ARG A 48 16.09 -11.32 -5.34
C ARG A 48 16.76 -10.01 -4.97
N ARG A 49 17.65 -9.99 -3.96
CA ARG A 49 18.44 -8.80 -3.62
C ARG A 49 19.40 -8.42 -4.74
N ARG A 50 20.07 -9.39 -5.37
CA ARG A 50 20.94 -9.18 -6.53
C ARG A 50 20.16 -8.63 -7.71
N LEU A 51 19.01 -9.23 -8.03
CA LEU A 51 18.13 -8.74 -9.11
C LEU A 51 17.69 -7.29 -8.89
N CYS A 52 17.33 -6.93 -7.65
CA CYS A 52 16.97 -5.55 -7.31
C CYS A 52 18.18 -4.59 -7.43
N HIS A 53 19.37 -5.00 -6.98
CA HIS A 53 20.60 -4.23 -7.16
C HIS A 53 20.96 -4.05 -8.64
N ASP A 54 20.83 -5.10 -9.45
CA ASP A 54 21.10 -5.05 -10.89
C ASP A 54 20.09 -4.18 -11.64
N GLN A 55 18.81 -4.20 -11.25
CA GLN A 55 17.79 -3.30 -11.78
C GLN A 55 18.09 -1.83 -11.43
N ILE A 56 18.47 -1.55 -10.18
CA ILE A 56 18.87 -0.20 -9.76
C ILE A 56 20.14 0.25 -10.49
N ALA A 57 21.14 -0.63 -10.65
CA ALA A 57 22.36 -0.35 -11.39
C ALA A 57 22.07 -0.09 -12.88
N THR A 58 21.14 -0.83 -13.48
CA THR A 58 20.70 -0.64 -14.87
C THR A 58 19.98 0.70 -15.05
N LEU A 59 19.11 1.08 -14.10
CA LEU A 59 18.43 2.38 -14.11
C LEU A 59 19.42 3.54 -13.92
N ARG A 60 20.42 3.39 -13.04
CA ARG A 60 21.50 4.38 -12.88
C ARG A 60 22.35 4.49 -14.14
N ALA A 61 22.75 3.38 -14.76
CA ALA A 61 23.46 3.38 -16.02
C ALA A 61 22.64 4.01 -17.16
N ARG A 62 21.31 3.82 -17.18
CA ARG A 62 20.41 4.48 -18.13
C ARG A 62 20.32 5.98 -17.89
N ARG A 63 20.20 6.42 -16.63
CA ARG A 63 20.26 7.84 -16.25
C ARG A 63 21.59 8.46 -16.68
N ASP A 64 22.71 7.78 -16.42
CA ASP A 64 24.04 8.31 -16.73
C ASP A 64 24.29 8.35 -18.25
N ARG A 65 23.75 7.38 -19.02
CA ARG A 65 23.75 7.45 -20.50
C ARG A 65 22.89 8.59 -21.02
N LEU A 66 21.73 8.86 -20.42
CA LEU A 66 20.87 9.98 -20.79
C LEU A 66 21.54 11.33 -20.44
N ALA A 67 22.19 11.42 -19.28
CA ALA A 67 22.96 12.59 -18.89
C ALA A 67 24.17 12.81 -19.81
N ALA A 68 24.89 11.76 -20.18
CA ALA A 68 25.97 11.83 -21.16
C ALA A 68 25.47 12.18 -22.57
N ALA A 69 24.28 11.72 -22.96
CA ALA A 69 23.66 12.09 -24.23
C ALA A 69 23.19 13.55 -24.25
N LEU A 70 22.68 14.06 -23.13
CA LEU A 70 22.38 15.48 -22.94
C LEU A 70 23.65 16.33 -23.03
N ALA A 71 24.72 15.96 -22.31
CA ALA A 71 26.01 16.65 -22.41
C ALA A 71 26.64 16.54 -23.81
N ALA A 72 26.43 15.42 -24.52
CA ALA A 72 26.85 15.26 -25.91
C ALA A 72 26.01 16.11 -26.89
N MET A 73 24.73 16.36 -26.56
CA MET A 73 23.90 17.31 -27.29
C MET A 73 24.34 18.74 -27.03
N ASP A 74 24.61 19.11 -25.78
CA ASP A 74 25.11 20.44 -25.42
C ASP A 74 26.46 20.71 -26.10
N THR A 75 27.41 19.78 -26.03
CA THR A 75 28.69 19.90 -26.75
C THR A 75 28.54 19.90 -28.29
N ARG A 76 27.51 19.26 -28.85
CA ARG A 76 27.19 19.37 -30.29
C ARG A 76 26.55 20.70 -30.63
N ILE A 77 25.75 21.27 -29.74
CA ILE A 77 25.20 22.62 -29.86
C ILE A 77 26.36 23.61 -29.79
N ASP A 78 27.24 23.50 -28.80
CA ASP A 78 28.44 24.33 -28.66
C ASP A 78 29.39 24.18 -29.84
N ALA A 79 29.60 22.97 -30.35
CA ALA A 79 30.41 22.74 -31.56
C ALA A 79 29.74 23.28 -32.82
N ARG A 80 28.41 23.30 -32.89
CA ARG A 80 27.67 23.95 -33.99
C ARG A 80 27.74 25.46 -33.87
N VAL A 81 27.61 26.02 -32.67
CA VAL A 81 27.81 27.45 -32.40
C VAL A 81 29.24 27.86 -32.72
N ALA A 82 30.24 27.07 -32.33
CA ALA A 82 31.63 27.28 -32.70
C ALA A 82 31.88 27.13 -34.21
N LYS A 83 31.22 26.18 -34.89
CA LYS A 83 31.26 26.08 -36.36
C LYS A 83 30.58 27.26 -37.04
N ILE A 84 29.49 27.79 -36.48
CA ILE A 84 28.84 29.01 -36.98
C ILE A 84 29.82 30.17 -36.84
N ALA A 85 30.48 30.32 -35.69
CA ALA A 85 31.54 31.31 -35.50
C ALA A 85 32.75 31.10 -36.43
N LEU A 86 33.12 29.85 -36.73
CA LEU A 86 34.21 29.52 -37.67
C LEU A 86 33.80 29.78 -39.12
N VAL A 87 32.53 29.56 -39.48
CA VAL A 87 31.96 29.92 -40.79
C VAL A 87 31.88 31.44 -40.94
N GLU A 88 31.52 32.16 -39.87
CA GLU A 88 31.59 33.64 -39.82
C GLU A 88 33.03 34.13 -39.97
N GLN A 89 34.00 33.43 -39.35
CA GLN A 89 35.42 33.74 -39.47
C GLN A 89 36.02 33.35 -40.84
N GLU A 90 35.60 32.25 -41.46
CA GLU A 90 35.92 31.86 -42.84
C GLU A 90 35.26 32.81 -43.85
N LEU A 91 34.05 33.32 -43.60
CA LEU A 91 33.43 34.38 -44.40
C LEU A 91 34.24 35.68 -44.30
N MET A 92 34.68 36.06 -43.09
CA MET A 92 35.61 37.18 -42.88
C MET A 92 36.97 36.97 -43.56
N LEU A 93 37.52 35.75 -43.51
CA LEU A 93 38.78 35.40 -44.18
C LEU A 93 38.62 35.30 -45.71
N LEU A 94 37.49 34.85 -46.25
CA LEU A 94 37.16 34.87 -47.69
C LEU A 94 36.93 36.30 -48.20
N LEU A 95 36.39 37.18 -47.36
CA LEU A 95 36.34 38.63 -47.60
C LEU A 95 37.74 39.25 -47.61
N LEU A 96 38.67 38.75 -46.78
CA LEU A 96 40.08 39.15 -46.76
C LEU A 96 40.93 38.50 -47.88
N GLU A 97 40.67 37.25 -48.28
CA GLU A 97 41.38 36.51 -49.35
C GLU A 97 40.91 36.90 -50.76
N ARG A 98 39.67 37.39 -50.93
CA ARG A 98 39.24 38.05 -52.18
C ARG A 98 39.97 39.38 -52.42
N CYS A 99 40.72 39.89 -51.45
CA CYS A 99 41.56 41.08 -51.57
C CYS A 99 43.04 40.71 -51.81
N ASP A 100 43.35 40.00 -52.89
CA ASP A 100 44.73 39.84 -53.37
C ASP A 100 45.11 41.05 -54.26
N TRP A 101 45.57 42.11 -53.61
CA TRP A 101 45.94 43.42 -54.16
C TRP A 101 47.24 43.43 -55.01
N SER A 102 47.55 42.35 -55.72
CA SER A 102 48.83 42.21 -56.45
C SER A 102 48.72 41.94 -57.95
N LYS A 103 47.52 41.81 -58.52
CA LYS A 103 47.33 41.58 -59.97
C LYS A 103 46.14 42.34 -60.55
N LEU A 104 46.33 43.61 -60.90
CA LEU A 104 45.73 44.22 -62.10
C LEU A 104 46.35 45.61 -62.28
N GLY A 105 47.49 45.61 -62.95
CA GLY A 105 48.06 46.82 -63.48
C GLY A 105 47.31 47.28 -64.73
N GLN A 106 47.23 48.61 -64.82
CA GLN A 106 47.15 49.46 -66.01
C GLN A 106 45.78 49.81 -66.61
N PHE A 107 45.71 51.12 -66.95
CA PHE A 107 44.79 51.85 -67.86
C PHE A 107 43.64 52.64 -67.20
N PRO A 108 43.18 53.75 -67.82
CA PRO A 108 43.64 55.10 -67.45
C PRO A 108 42.51 56.04 -66.99
N PHE A 109 42.93 57.14 -66.38
CA PHE A 109 42.13 58.27 -65.90
C PHE A 109 40.99 58.75 -66.81
N SER A 110 39.82 59.00 -66.23
CA SER A 110 39.12 60.30 -66.38
C SER A 110 38.03 60.54 -65.34
N ASP A 111 38.15 61.72 -64.73
CA ASP A 111 37.15 62.55 -64.06
C ASP A 111 35.66 62.20 -64.24
N ARG A 112 34.90 62.11 -63.13
CA ARG A 112 33.88 63.13 -62.78
C ARG A 112 33.05 62.82 -61.52
N LYS A 113 32.87 63.90 -60.74
CA LYS A 113 31.67 64.34 -60.00
C LYS A 113 31.24 63.61 -58.70
N MET A 114 31.60 64.26 -57.58
CA MET A 114 30.95 64.36 -56.27
C MET A 114 29.72 63.45 -56.00
N SER A 115 29.97 62.33 -55.33
CA SER A 115 29.02 61.64 -54.45
C SER A 115 29.13 62.19 -53.02
N VAL A 116 28.04 62.11 -52.25
CA VAL A 116 27.97 62.51 -50.83
C VAL A 116 28.98 61.67 -50.04
N THR A 117 29.91 62.29 -49.32
CA THR A 117 30.93 61.56 -48.57
C THR A 117 30.29 60.80 -47.40
N THR A 118 30.73 59.57 -47.15
CA THR A 118 30.33 58.71 -46.02
C THR A 118 30.39 59.42 -44.65
N ASP A 119 31.25 60.43 -44.51
CA ASP A 119 31.34 61.33 -43.34
C ASP A 119 30.09 62.20 -43.11
N GLU A 120 29.40 62.65 -44.17
CA GLU A 120 28.17 63.44 -44.08
C GLU A 120 27.02 62.61 -43.49
N LEU A 121 26.95 61.35 -43.91
CA LEU A 121 25.92 60.40 -43.49
C LEU A 121 26.19 59.87 -42.08
N ALA A 122 27.46 59.59 -41.73
CA ALA A 122 27.88 59.25 -40.37
C ALA A 122 27.55 60.36 -39.36
N ARG A 123 27.68 61.63 -39.75
CA ARG A 123 27.35 62.78 -38.89
C ARG A 123 25.84 62.92 -38.65
N LYS A 124 25.03 62.75 -39.70
CA LYS A 124 23.55 62.75 -39.59
C LYS A 124 23.07 61.58 -38.73
N LEU A 125 23.66 60.41 -38.90
CA LEU A 125 23.33 59.22 -38.14
C LEU A 125 23.75 59.30 -36.67
N SER A 126 24.92 59.89 -36.38
CA SER A 126 25.33 60.19 -35.00
C SER A 126 24.33 61.14 -34.33
N GLY A 127 23.86 62.17 -35.04
CA GLY A 127 22.81 63.07 -34.55
C GLY A 127 21.47 62.36 -34.29
N LEU A 128 21.05 61.46 -35.20
CA LEU A 128 19.85 60.64 -35.01
C LEU A 128 19.98 59.67 -33.83
N HIS A 129 21.16 59.05 -33.64
CA HIS A 129 21.44 58.17 -32.51
C HIS A 129 21.44 58.93 -31.18
N GLU A 130 21.98 60.16 -31.14
CA GLU A 130 21.90 61.06 -29.99
C GLU A 130 20.45 61.48 -29.67
N GLU A 131 19.63 61.74 -30.70
CA GLU A 131 18.20 62.00 -30.51
C GLU A 131 17.44 60.78 -29.96
N VAL A 132 17.69 59.58 -30.49
CA VAL A 132 17.11 58.32 -29.97
C VAL A 132 17.56 58.05 -28.54
N ALA A 133 18.84 58.33 -28.22
CA ALA A 133 19.37 58.21 -26.86
C ALA A 133 18.75 59.24 -25.90
N SER A 134 18.50 60.47 -26.37
CA SER A 134 17.81 61.50 -25.60
C SER A 134 16.35 61.13 -25.30
N VAL A 135 15.62 60.65 -26.31
CA VAL A 135 14.23 60.17 -26.15
C VAL A 135 14.19 58.97 -25.19
N LYS A 136 15.11 58.00 -25.36
CA LYS A 136 15.28 56.88 -24.43
C LYS A 136 15.48 57.36 -23.00
N ALA A 137 16.39 58.31 -22.76
CA ALA A 137 16.69 58.82 -21.42
C ALA A 137 15.47 59.49 -20.77
N GLN A 138 14.73 60.31 -21.53
CA GLN A 138 13.52 61.00 -21.03
C GLN A 138 12.41 60.02 -20.65
N ILE A 139 12.14 59.00 -21.48
CA ILE A 139 11.12 57.97 -21.21
C ILE A 139 11.52 57.10 -20.03
N PHE A 140 12.80 56.75 -19.94
CA PHE A 140 13.34 55.92 -18.88
C PHE A 140 13.26 56.61 -17.52
N GLU A 141 13.58 57.90 -17.48
CA GLU A 141 13.44 58.71 -16.27
C GLU A 141 11.95 58.92 -15.93
N ALA A 142 11.07 59.14 -16.91
CA ALA A 142 9.63 59.26 -16.67
C ALA A 142 9.02 57.99 -16.07
N ILE A 143 9.28 56.82 -16.66
CA ILE A 143 8.81 55.53 -16.14
C ILE A 143 9.36 55.28 -14.73
N ARG A 144 10.63 55.61 -14.49
CA ARG A 144 11.26 55.43 -13.17
C ARG A 144 10.62 56.33 -12.12
N THR A 145 10.41 57.60 -12.41
CA THR A 145 9.82 58.57 -11.48
C THR A 145 8.36 58.27 -11.21
N PHE A 146 7.61 57.86 -12.25
CA PHE A 146 6.18 57.58 -12.15
C PHE A 146 5.88 56.25 -11.42
N TYR A 147 6.59 55.17 -11.73
CA TYR A 147 6.27 53.82 -11.21
C TYR A 147 7.15 53.32 -10.05
N ALA A 148 8.36 53.87 -9.84
CA ALA A 148 9.25 53.40 -8.77
C ALA A 148 9.04 54.12 -7.42
N GLY A 149 8.24 55.18 -7.37
CA GLY A 149 7.75 55.81 -6.14
C GLY A 149 8.80 56.41 -5.18
N ALA A 150 10.08 56.47 -5.56
CA ALA A 150 11.13 57.04 -4.72
C ALA A 150 11.90 58.13 -5.49
N PRO A 151 11.83 59.40 -5.07
CA PRO A 151 12.79 60.40 -5.54
C PRO A 151 14.14 60.03 -4.91
N THR A 152 15.00 59.34 -5.66
CA THR A 152 16.43 59.38 -5.33
C THR A 152 16.87 60.82 -5.46
N THR A 153 17.75 61.30 -4.57
CA THR A 153 18.21 62.69 -4.38
C THR A 153 18.90 63.35 -5.58
N SER A 154 18.72 62.83 -6.79
CA SER A 154 19.19 63.37 -8.06
C SER A 154 18.21 63.11 -9.23
N SER A 155 16.89 63.22 -9.04
CA SER A 155 15.94 63.21 -10.16
C SER A 155 15.89 64.61 -10.79
N SER A 156 16.14 64.71 -12.10
CA SER A 156 16.05 65.98 -12.85
C SER A 156 14.63 66.36 -13.25
N MET A 157 13.64 65.51 -12.99
CA MET A 157 12.23 65.69 -13.34
C MET A 157 11.35 65.47 -12.09
N SER A 158 10.37 66.36 -11.88
CA SER A 158 9.39 66.27 -10.79
C SER A 158 8.25 65.29 -11.12
N LEU A 159 7.46 64.89 -10.12
CA LEU A 159 6.32 63.98 -10.31
C LEU A 159 5.25 64.59 -11.25
N ASP A 160 4.98 65.89 -11.12
CA ASP A 160 4.01 66.60 -11.97
C ASP A 160 4.51 66.70 -13.43
N GLU A 161 5.81 66.96 -13.63
CA GLU A 161 6.44 66.93 -14.95
C GLU A 161 6.47 65.50 -15.55
N ALA A 162 6.63 64.47 -14.72
CA ALA A 162 6.56 63.07 -15.15
C ALA A 162 5.17 62.67 -15.64
N ILE A 163 4.11 63.16 -14.96
CA ILE A 163 2.71 62.94 -15.32
C ILE A 163 2.37 63.66 -16.63
N GLU A 164 2.79 64.92 -16.78
CA GLU A 164 2.59 65.69 -18.01
C GLU A 164 3.35 65.05 -19.19
N PHE A 165 4.59 64.58 -18.97
CA PHE A 165 5.38 63.89 -19.98
C PHE A 165 4.79 62.52 -20.36
N ALA A 166 4.32 61.72 -19.39
CA ALA A 166 3.64 60.45 -19.67
C ALA A 166 2.43 60.65 -20.60
N GLY A 167 1.68 61.75 -20.45
CA GLY A 167 0.57 62.13 -21.33
C GLY A 167 0.95 62.55 -22.75
N SER A 168 2.23 62.84 -23.01
CA SER A 168 2.78 63.15 -24.34
C SER A 168 3.48 61.96 -25.02
N TRP A 169 3.87 60.96 -24.22
CA TRP A 169 4.52 59.72 -24.64
C TRP A 169 3.54 58.56 -24.89
N SER A 170 2.50 58.45 -24.06
CA SER A 170 1.49 57.39 -24.15
C SER A 170 0.22 57.83 -24.87
N ARG A 171 -0.58 56.88 -25.36
CA ARG A 171 -1.85 57.21 -26.03
C ARG A 171 -2.89 57.62 -24.99
N LYS A 172 -3.69 58.64 -25.30
CA LYS A 172 -4.83 59.03 -24.44
C LYS A 172 -5.87 57.91 -24.46
N VAL A 173 -6.05 57.26 -23.32
CA VAL A 173 -6.96 56.11 -23.20
C VAL A 173 -8.42 56.57 -23.17
N ASP A 174 -9.25 55.95 -24.02
CA ASP A 174 -10.72 56.01 -23.97
C ASP A 174 -11.28 54.59 -23.87
N LEU A 175 -12.03 54.32 -22.78
CA LEU A 175 -12.66 53.03 -22.48
C LEU A 175 -13.62 52.54 -23.58
N ARG A 176 -14.07 53.42 -24.48
CA ARG A 176 -14.97 53.07 -25.60
C ARG A 176 -14.27 52.56 -26.85
N SER A 177 -12.93 52.58 -26.88
CA SER A 177 -12.12 52.24 -28.06
C SER A 177 -11.12 51.12 -27.78
N SER A 178 -10.78 50.35 -28.82
CA SER A 178 -9.72 49.34 -28.73
C SER A 178 -8.36 50.04 -28.55
N LEU A 179 -7.45 49.44 -27.78
CA LEU A 179 -6.09 49.96 -27.59
C LEU A 179 -5.36 50.17 -28.94
N THR A 180 -5.72 49.39 -29.97
CA THR A 180 -5.18 49.47 -31.32
C THR A 180 -5.63 50.70 -32.11
N ASP A 181 -6.78 51.27 -31.76
CA ASP A 181 -7.47 52.31 -32.55
C ASP A 181 -7.29 53.71 -31.94
N LEU A 182 -6.55 53.81 -30.84
CA LEU A 182 -6.24 55.06 -30.16
C LEU A 182 -5.28 55.93 -31.00
N PRO A 183 -5.49 57.25 -31.04
CA PRO A 183 -4.59 58.17 -31.75
C PRO A 183 -3.18 58.15 -31.14
N ALA A 184 -2.16 58.14 -32.01
CA ALA A 184 -0.76 58.14 -31.60
C ALA A 184 -0.40 59.42 -30.84
N SER A 185 0.45 59.27 -29.81
CA SER A 185 0.96 60.40 -29.02
C SER A 185 1.98 61.23 -29.81
N GLU A 186 2.27 62.45 -29.34
CA GLU A 186 3.24 63.35 -29.98
C GLU A 186 4.63 62.70 -30.08
N ILE A 187 5.06 61.99 -29.03
CA ILE A 187 6.36 61.34 -29.01
C ILE A 187 6.33 60.01 -29.78
N GLN A 188 5.21 59.28 -29.85
CA GLN A 188 5.07 58.12 -30.76
C GLN A 188 5.14 58.54 -32.23
N LEU A 189 4.51 59.66 -32.61
CA LEU A 189 4.65 60.26 -33.95
C LEU A 189 6.11 60.66 -34.23
N ARG A 190 6.81 61.18 -33.21
CA ARG A 190 8.23 61.53 -33.30
C ARG A 190 9.11 60.28 -33.44
N MET A 191 8.84 59.20 -32.71
CA MET A 191 9.53 57.92 -32.88
C MET A 191 9.28 57.28 -34.24
N ALA A 192 8.03 57.25 -34.70
CA ALA A 192 7.69 56.70 -36.02
C ALA A 192 8.38 57.50 -37.14
N ARG A 193 8.52 58.83 -36.95
CA ARG A 193 9.33 59.67 -37.83
C ARG A 193 10.82 59.35 -37.76
N LEU A 194 11.37 59.14 -36.55
CA LEU A 194 12.77 58.74 -36.36
C LEU A 194 13.04 57.35 -36.95
N GLU A 195 12.12 56.40 -36.81
CA GLU A 195 12.18 55.07 -37.40
C GLU A 195 12.10 55.12 -38.92
N ALA A 196 11.20 55.94 -39.49
CA ALA A 196 11.09 56.14 -40.94
C ALA A 196 12.37 56.77 -41.53
N VAL A 197 12.94 57.78 -40.86
CA VAL A 197 14.20 58.41 -41.26
C VAL A 197 15.37 57.43 -41.12
N LEU A 198 15.42 56.64 -40.05
CA LEU A 198 16.45 55.63 -39.85
C LEU A 198 16.37 54.53 -40.93
N THR A 199 15.15 54.09 -41.29
CA THR A 199 14.91 53.09 -42.35
C THR A 199 15.28 53.63 -43.73
N ASP A 200 15.00 54.91 -44.01
CA ASP A 200 15.42 55.59 -45.24
C ASP A 200 16.95 55.75 -45.32
N THR A 201 17.61 56.09 -44.20
CA THR A 201 19.09 56.13 -44.15
C THR A 201 19.73 54.74 -44.29
N VAL A 202 19.09 53.68 -43.81
CA VAL A 202 19.50 52.28 -44.03
C VAL A 202 19.35 51.89 -45.50
N ALA A 203 18.25 52.28 -46.15
CA ALA A 203 18.04 52.04 -47.58
C ALA A 203 19.05 52.78 -48.45
N GLN A 204 19.43 54.01 -48.05
CA GLN A 204 20.48 54.80 -48.73
C GLN A 204 21.87 54.17 -48.54
N LEU A 205 22.21 53.69 -47.34
CA LEU A 205 23.45 52.94 -47.08
C LEU A 205 23.53 51.63 -47.87
N GLN A 206 22.44 50.89 -47.99
CA GLN A 206 22.36 49.66 -48.79
C GLN A 206 22.41 49.90 -50.32
N HIS A 207 22.16 51.13 -50.77
CA HIS A 207 22.23 51.51 -52.18
C HIS A 207 23.66 51.86 -52.61
N ASP A 208 24.44 52.51 -51.73
CA ASP A 208 25.85 52.84 -51.94
C ASP A 208 26.77 51.59 -51.97
N ASP A 209 26.33 50.43 -51.45
CA ASP A 209 27.05 49.13 -51.53
C ASP A 209 27.19 48.58 -52.97
N ASN A 210 26.41 49.09 -53.94
CA ASN A 210 26.43 48.60 -55.33
C ASN A 210 27.34 49.41 -56.28
N ASP A 211 27.88 50.56 -55.86
CA ASP A 211 28.76 51.38 -56.69
C ASP A 211 30.25 51.14 -56.32
N ASP A 212 30.93 50.46 -57.25
CA ASP A 212 32.26 49.89 -57.18
C ASP A 212 33.36 50.97 -57.25
N ASP A 213 33.71 51.62 -56.12
CA ASP A 213 34.81 52.60 -56.04
C ASP A 213 35.82 52.22 -54.92
N SER A 214 36.76 51.32 -55.24
CA SER A 214 37.78 50.81 -54.31
C SER A 214 38.99 51.77 -54.19
N GLY A 215 38.93 52.74 -53.27
CA GLY A 215 40.02 53.71 -53.04
C GLY A 215 40.46 53.95 -51.58
N THR A 216 39.59 53.76 -50.58
CA THR A 216 39.89 53.99 -49.15
C THR A 216 39.19 52.95 -48.26
N LEU A 217 39.42 51.67 -48.55
CA LEU A 217 38.62 50.56 -48.01
C LEU A 217 38.66 50.43 -46.47
N HIS A 218 39.81 50.57 -45.81
CA HIS A 218 39.91 50.23 -44.38
C HIS A 218 39.25 51.27 -43.43
N GLN A 219 39.32 52.57 -43.74
CA GLN A 219 38.66 53.59 -42.91
C GLN A 219 37.16 53.68 -43.20
N SER A 220 36.75 53.45 -44.45
CA SER A 220 35.33 53.40 -44.84
C SER A 220 34.61 52.18 -44.27
N VAL A 221 35.24 50.98 -44.31
CA VAL A 221 34.64 49.74 -43.76
C VAL A 221 34.48 49.81 -42.24
N VAL A 222 35.47 50.33 -41.49
CA VAL A 222 35.34 50.49 -40.04
C VAL A 222 34.31 51.56 -39.67
N ALA A 223 34.22 52.65 -40.45
CA ALA A 223 33.17 53.65 -40.27
C ALA A 223 31.78 53.08 -40.59
N HIS A 224 31.66 52.27 -41.63
CA HIS A 224 30.43 51.60 -42.06
C HIS A 224 29.96 50.55 -41.04
N GLU A 225 30.87 49.71 -40.53
CA GLU A 225 30.57 48.72 -39.50
C GLU A 225 30.13 49.40 -38.20
N ARG A 226 30.79 50.50 -37.82
CA ARG A 226 30.38 51.34 -36.67
C ARG A 226 28.99 51.97 -36.88
N VAL A 227 28.71 52.49 -38.06
CA VAL A 227 27.43 53.08 -38.45
C VAL A 227 26.32 52.03 -38.45
N SER A 228 26.56 50.84 -39.00
CA SER A 228 25.61 49.72 -39.00
C SER A 228 25.29 49.24 -37.57
N VAL A 229 26.30 49.16 -36.71
CA VAL A 229 26.10 48.85 -35.28
C VAL A 229 25.26 49.94 -34.60
N GLN A 230 25.52 51.23 -34.86
CA GLN A 230 24.73 52.34 -34.31
C GLN A 230 23.28 52.33 -34.79
N ILE A 231 23.04 52.01 -36.07
CA ILE A 231 21.70 51.82 -36.64
C ILE A 231 20.96 50.68 -35.95
N GLN A 232 21.60 49.51 -35.86
CA GLN A 232 21.00 48.32 -35.26
C GLN A 232 20.67 48.56 -33.77
N GLN A 233 21.53 49.29 -33.06
CA GLN A 233 21.29 49.73 -31.68
C GLN A 233 20.12 50.73 -31.58
N SER A 234 20.02 51.70 -32.50
CA SER A 234 18.90 52.64 -32.55
C SER A 234 17.57 51.97 -32.89
N GLN A 235 17.55 51.03 -33.85
CA GLN A 235 16.35 50.24 -34.20
C GLN A 235 15.89 49.37 -33.03
N SER A 236 16.83 48.69 -32.37
CA SER A 236 16.55 47.90 -31.17
C SER A 236 16.01 48.77 -30.03
N THR A 237 16.57 49.97 -29.85
CA THR A 237 16.10 50.93 -28.83
C THR A 237 14.70 51.45 -29.15
N LEU A 238 14.39 51.79 -30.40
CA LEU A 238 13.06 52.26 -30.80
C LEU A 238 11.99 51.17 -30.65
N SER A 239 12.31 49.91 -31.01
CA SER A 239 11.43 48.75 -30.78
C SER A 239 11.12 48.54 -29.30
N LEU A 240 12.15 48.62 -28.43
CA LEU A 240 11.98 48.51 -26.98
C LEU A 240 11.09 49.64 -26.43
N LEU A 241 11.33 50.88 -26.89
CA LEU A 241 10.54 52.03 -26.50
C LEU A 241 9.08 51.88 -26.95
N GLN A 242 8.80 51.37 -28.15
CA GLN A 242 7.43 51.12 -28.60
C GLN A 242 6.70 50.11 -27.69
N LEU A 243 7.36 49.00 -27.36
CA LEU A 243 6.80 48.00 -26.42
C LEU A 243 6.55 48.59 -25.03
N LEU A 244 7.44 49.45 -24.52
CA LEU A 244 7.24 50.15 -23.24
C LEU A 244 6.07 51.13 -23.27
N SER A 245 5.86 51.80 -24.41
CA SER A 245 4.70 52.69 -24.62
C SER A 245 3.38 51.92 -24.62
N ASP A 246 3.37 50.74 -25.26
CA ASP A 246 2.18 49.88 -25.33
C ASP A 246 1.85 49.30 -23.94
N VAL A 247 2.86 48.94 -23.14
CA VAL A 247 2.68 48.51 -21.73
C VAL A 247 2.13 49.64 -20.88
N ASP A 248 2.69 50.85 -20.98
CA ASP A 248 2.24 52.02 -20.23
C ASP A 248 0.79 52.39 -20.57
N THR A 249 0.42 52.36 -21.85
CA THR A 249 -0.95 52.62 -22.30
C THR A 249 -1.93 51.57 -21.76
N ALA A 250 -1.53 50.29 -21.74
CA ALA A 250 -2.36 49.23 -21.18
C ALA A 250 -2.48 49.30 -19.65
N LEU A 251 -1.44 49.74 -18.93
CA LEU A 251 -1.49 49.98 -17.48
C LEU A 251 -2.47 51.12 -17.14
N GLN A 252 -2.44 52.21 -17.88
CA GLN A 252 -3.40 53.32 -17.70
C GLN A 252 -4.84 52.90 -18.02
N SER A 253 -5.03 52.08 -19.06
CA SER A 253 -6.33 51.51 -19.41
C SER A 253 -6.87 50.58 -18.33
N PHE A 254 -6.00 49.76 -17.73
CA PHE A 254 -6.37 48.93 -16.60
C PHE A 254 -6.82 49.76 -15.40
N ASP A 255 -6.05 50.79 -15.03
CA ASP A 255 -6.36 51.62 -13.86
C ASP A 255 -7.73 52.32 -14.05
N LEU A 256 -8.04 52.81 -15.27
CA LEU A 256 -9.37 53.35 -15.62
C LEU A 256 -10.48 52.30 -15.64
N ALA A 257 -10.20 51.07 -16.08
CA ALA A 257 -11.17 49.98 -16.08
C ALA A 257 -11.53 49.55 -14.65
N MET A 258 -10.58 49.58 -13.72
CA MET A 258 -10.81 49.28 -12.31
C MET A 258 -11.64 50.35 -11.59
N ASP A 259 -11.59 51.62 -12.04
CA ASP A 259 -12.45 52.69 -11.52
C ASP A 259 -13.94 52.52 -11.91
N VAL A 260 -14.22 51.93 -13.08
CA VAL A 260 -15.58 51.69 -13.62
C VAL A 260 -15.89 50.19 -13.68
N PRO A 261 -15.61 49.45 -12.58
CA PRO A 261 -15.32 48.00 -12.47
C PRO A 261 -15.54 47.13 -13.72
N ASP A 262 -14.88 47.43 -14.84
CA ASP A 262 -14.99 46.67 -16.08
C ASP A 262 -13.98 45.51 -16.06
N LEU A 263 -14.42 44.39 -15.52
CA LEU A 263 -13.61 43.19 -15.35
C LEU A 263 -13.19 42.54 -16.68
N THR A 264 -13.90 42.81 -17.77
CA THR A 264 -13.57 42.26 -19.10
C THR A 264 -12.41 43.04 -19.68
N ARG A 265 -12.48 44.38 -19.60
CA ARG A 265 -11.42 45.26 -20.07
C ARG A 265 -10.15 45.11 -19.24
N ALA A 266 -10.28 45.09 -17.91
CA ALA A 266 -9.15 44.87 -17.00
C ALA A 266 -8.39 43.56 -17.28
N ALA A 267 -9.11 42.44 -17.52
CA ALA A 267 -8.47 41.18 -17.88
C ALA A 267 -7.81 41.21 -19.27
N THR A 268 -8.41 41.91 -20.23
CA THR A 268 -7.86 42.05 -21.59
C THR A 268 -6.59 42.89 -21.59
N ASP A 269 -6.57 43.97 -20.82
CA ASP A 269 -5.41 44.86 -20.67
C ASP A 269 -4.24 44.11 -20.00
N LEU A 270 -4.49 43.30 -18.96
CA LEU A 270 -3.47 42.45 -18.36
C LEU A 270 -2.89 41.41 -19.34
N ALA A 271 -3.72 40.77 -20.16
CA ALA A 271 -3.26 39.83 -21.18
C ALA A 271 -2.41 40.52 -22.27
N ALA A 272 -2.76 41.76 -22.64
CA ALA A 272 -1.96 42.58 -23.54
C ALA A 272 -0.59 42.92 -22.93
N ILE A 273 -0.54 43.29 -21.65
CA ILE A 273 0.70 43.55 -20.92
C ILE A 273 1.58 42.29 -20.88
N GLU A 274 1.04 41.11 -20.52
CA GLU A 274 1.78 39.83 -20.50
C GLU A 274 2.38 39.51 -21.89
N THR A 275 1.62 39.77 -22.95
CA THR A 275 2.07 39.57 -24.35
C THR A 275 3.19 40.54 -24.72
N CYS A 276 3.11 41.81 -24.32
CA CYS A 276 4.16 42.80 -24.58
C CYS A 276 5.44 42.51 -23.77
N LEU A 277 5.32 42.14 -22.49
CA LEU A 277 6.45 41.75 -21.63
C LEU A 277 7.16 40.49 -22.17
N SER A 278 6.42 39.50 -22.67
CA SER A 278 7.02 38.31 -23.27
C SER A 278 7.74 38.60 -24.60
N LYS A 279 7.16 39.44 -25.46
CA LYS A 279 7.85 39.95 -26.68
C LYS A 279 9.13 40.70 -26.34
N MET A 280 9.10 41.55 -25.33
CA MET A 280 10.25 42.31 -24.87
C MET A 280 11.38 41.41 -24.35
N ASN A 281 11.05 40.37 -23.58
CA ASN A 281 12.02 39.37 -23.11
C ASN A 281 12.62 38.54 -24.25
N ALA A 282 11.85 38.25 -25.31
CA ALA A 282 12.31 37.47 -26.46
C ALA A 282 13.17 38.28 -27.44
N GLN A 283 12.80 39.54 -27.70
CA GLN A 283 13.48 40.42 -28.66
C GLN A 283 14.70 41.12 -28.05
N HIS A 284 14.73 41.29 -26.71
CA HIS A 284 15.82 41.98 -26.01
C HIS A 284 16.31 41.18 -24.79
N PRO A 285 16.94 40.00 -24.98
CA PRO A 285 17.35 39.11 -23.87
C PRO A 285 18.38 39.73 -22.91
N THR A 286 19.21 40.67 -23.38
CA THR A 286 20.17 41.43 -22.55
C THR A 286 19.52 42.62 -21.81
N ALA A 287 18.31 43.04 -22.18
CA ALA A 287 17.63 44.18 -21.56
C ALA A 287 17.18 43.90 -20.11
N SER A 288 16.95 42.63 -19.75
CA SER A 288 16.64 42.22 -18.38
C SER A 288 17.82 42.43 -17.41
N MET A 289 19.06 42.53 -17.91
CA MET A 289 20.27 42.76 -17.10
C MET A 289 20.70 44.24 -17.12
N GLU A 290 20.44 44.99 -18.19
CA GLU A 290 20.82 46.41 -18.30
C GLU A 290 19.77 47.41 -17.79
N TYR A 291 18.48 47.06 -17.75
CA TYR A 291 17.42 48.06 -17.50
C TYR A 291 16.53 47.69 -16.31
N ARG A 292 16.72 48.40 -15.20
CA ARG A 292 15.84 48.42 -14.01
C ARG A 292 14.36 48.68 -14.37
N ILE A 293 14.11 49.26 -15.53
CA ILE A 293 12.78 49.63 -16.05
C ILE A 293 11.94 48.43 -16.45
N VAL A 294 12.52 47.39 -17.05
CA VAL A 294 11.78 46.16 -17.37
C VAL A 294 11.32 45.48 -16.08
N GLN A 295 12.18 45.47 -15.05
CA GLN A 295 11.83 44.98 -13.72
C GLN A 295 10.72 45.84 -13.09
N ILE A 296 10.78 47.17 -13.23
CA ILE A 296 9.71 48.06 -12.76
C ILE A 296 8.39 47.71 -13.45
N MET A 297 8.36 47.53 -14.77
CA MET A 297 7.16 47.17 -15.52
C MET A 297 6.61 45.78 -15.14
N GLN A 298 7.49 44.81 -14.89
CA GLN A 298 7.08 43.49 -14.36
C GLN A 298 6.45 43.61 -12.97
N MET A 299 7.05 44.40 -12.06
CA MET A 299 6.45 44.67 -10.75
C MET A 299 5.11 45.38 -10.85
N GLN A 300 4.95 46.32 -11.79
CA GLN A 300 3.66 46.99 -11.99
C GLN A 300 2.59 46.03 -12.52
N TYR A 301 2.94 45.16 -13.46
CA TYR A 301 2.06 44.08 -13.94
C TYR A 301 1.63 43.17 -12.78
N GLU A 302 2.57 42.69 -11.97
CA GLU A 302 2.27 41.86 -10.79
C GLU A 302 1.37 42.59 -9.78
N ALA A 303 1.60 43.88 -9.55
CA ALA A 303 0.77 44.70 -8.66
C ALA A 303 -0.68 44.81 -9.16
N ARG A 304 -0.90 45.09 -10.47
CA ARG A 304 -2.25 45.17 -11.06
C ARG A 304 -2.93 43.81 -11.13
N LEU A 305 -2.17 42.76 -11.43
CA LEU A 305 -2.66 41.39 -11.38
C LEU A 305 -3.16 41.09 -9.96
N ASN A 306 -2.34 41.35 -8.93
CA ASN A 306 -2.75 41.17 -7.53
C ASN A 306 -3.97 42.03 -7.16
N GLN A 307 -4.05 43.28 -7.61
CA GLN A 307 -5.20 44.15 -7.38
C GLN A 307 -6.49 43.56 -7.95
N LEU A 308 -6.47 43.09 -9.20
CA LEU A 308 -7.63 42.43 -9.80
C LEU A 308 -7.98 41.14 -9.07
N GLN A 309 -6.98 40.34 -8.68
CA GLN A 309 -7.18 39.09 -7.94
C GLN A 309 -7.81 39.35 -6.56
N CYS A 310 -7.35 40.36 -5.81
CA CYS A 310 -7.96 40.76 -4.54
C CYS A 310 -9.40 41.23 -4.74
N TYR A 311 -9.67 42.06 -5.75
CA TYR A 311 -11.03 42.50 -6.05
C TYR A 311 -11.95 41.32 -6.40
N LEU A 312 -11.46 40.36 -7.19
CA LEU A 312 -12.21 39.16 -7.53
C LEU A 312 -12.46 38.29 -6.28
N ALA A 313 -11.47 38.13 -5.41
CA ALA A 313 -11.62 37.38 -4.16
C ALA A 313 -12.68 38.02 -3.25
N ASP A 314 -12.65 39.35 -3.09
CA ASP A 314 -13.66 40.09 -2.32
C ASP A 314 -15.05 39.96 -2.95
N THR A 315 -15.13 40.09 -4.27
CA THR A 315 -16.39 39.92 -5.02
C THR A 315 -16.96 38.51 -4.79
N ILE A 316 -16.15 37.46 -4.97
CA ILE A 316 -16.52 36.06 -4.76
C ILE A 316 -16.98 35.83 -3.33
N SER A 317 -16.29 36.39 -2.34
CA SER A 317 -16.68 36.27 -0.92
C SER A 317 -18.04 36.93 -0.63
N GLY A 318 -18.38 37.98 -1.38
CA GLY A 318 -19.71 38.60 -1.34
C GLY A 318 -20.78 37.76 -2.06
N LEU A 319 -20.41 37.05 -3.12
CA LEU A 319 -21.30 36.18 -3.89
C LEU A 319 -21.63 34.90 -3.14
N TRP A 320 -20.63 34.25 -2.54
CA TRP A 320 -20.77 32.96 -1.88
C TRP A 320 -20.63 33.12 -0.37
N LYS A 321 -21.72 32.87 0.35
CA LYS A 321 -21.68 32.73 1.81
C LYS A 321 -22.06 31.32 2.17
N ILE A 322 -21.03 30.50 2.40
CA ILE A 322 -21.16 29.11 2.83
C ILE A 322 -20.91 29.07 4.34
N SER A 323 -21.79 28.40 5.06
CA SER A 323 -21.73 28.22 6.50
C SER A 323 -22.19 26.81 6.85
N PRO A 324 -21.91 26.30 8.06
CA PRO A 324 -22.34 24.96 8.43
C PRO A 324 -23.86 24.78 8.18
N ARG A 325 -24.21 23.82 7.33
CA ARG A 325 -25.61 23.47 6.97
C ARG A 325 -26.39 24.55 6.20
N SER A 326 -25.74 25.59 5.70
CA SER A 326 -26.42 26.58 4.86
C SER A 326 -25.49 27.23 3.84
N MET A 327 -26.01 27.54 2.66
CA MET A 327 -25.31 28.35 1.68
C MET A 327 -26.28 29.37 1.10
N SER A 328 -25.78 30.59 0.89
CA SER A 328 -26.50 31.65 0.18
C SER A 328 -25.62 32.17 -0.94
N ILE A 329 -26.22 32.30 -2.11
CA ILE A 329 -25.56 32.79 -3.31
C ILE A 329 -26.24 34.10 -3.71
N THR A 330 -25.45 35.13 -3.97
CA THR A 330 -25.97 36.39 -4.53
C THR A 330 -25.77 36.34 -6.04
N PRO A 331 -26.82 36.49 -6.87
CA PRO A 331 -26.66 36.52 -8.32
C PRO A 331 -25.84 37.75 -8.74
N THR A 332 -24.95 37.56 -9.71
CA THR A 332 -24.13 38.64 -10.29
C THR A 332 -24.38 38.75 -11.79
N SER A 333 -24.41 39.98 -12.30
CA SER A 333 -24.37 40.27 -13.73
C SER A 333 -22.95 40.46 -14.25
N MET A 334 -21.95 40.44 -13.36
CA MET A 334 -20.54 40.66 -13.71
C MET A 334 -19.91 39.37 -14.23
N PRO A 335 -19.00 39.43 -15.23
CA PRO A 335 -18.36 38.26 -15.85
C PRO A 335 -17.21 37.68 -14.98
N VAL A 336 -17.48 37.44 -13.70
CA VAL A 336 -16.47 37.06 -12.69
C VAL A 336 -15.73 35.77 -13.08
N TYR A 337 -16.45 34.75 -13.56
CA TYR A 337 -15.86 33.45 -13.92
C TYR A 337 -14.98 33.51 -15.18
N ASP A 338 -15.37 34.29 -16.19
CA ASP A 338 -14.54 34.52 -17.38
C ASP A 338 -13.26 35.30 -17.02
N THR A 339 -13.37 36.29 -16.14
CA THR A 339 -12.19 37.03 -15.63
C THR A 339 -11.26 36.12 -14.85
N LEU A 340 -11.77 35.24 -13.98
CA LEU A 340 -10.96 34.23 -13.27
C LEU A 340 -10.26 33.24 -14.21
N GLN A 341 -10.90 32.88 -15.32
CA GLN A 341 -10.28 32.02 -16.33
C GLN A 341 -9.10 32.72 -16.99
N ARG A 342 -9.29 33.99 -17.41
CA ARG A 342 -8.24 34.80 -18.05
C ARG A 342 -7.07 35.07 -17.12
N THR A 343 -7.31 35.25 -15.81
CA THR A 343 -6.26 35.45 -14.80
C THR A 343 -5.65 34.14 -14.27
N ARG A 344 -6.02 32.98 -14.82
CA ARG A 344 -5.55 31.64 -14.42
C ARG A 344 -5.84 31.28 -12.96
N GLN A 345 -6.85 31.88 -12.32
CA GLN A 345 -7.24 31.60 -10.94
C GLN A 345 -8.49 30.72 -10.79
N LEU A 346 -9.21 30.46 -11.88
CA LEU A 346 -10.47 29.72 -11.85
C LEU A 346 -10.34 28.35 -11.15
N THR A 347 -9.29 27.57 -11.47
CA THR A 347 -9.09 26.24 -10.88
C THR A 347 -8.93 26.29 -9.36
N ALA A 348 -8.07 27.19 -8.85
CA ALA A 348 -7.84 27.34 -7.42
C ALA A 348 -9.11 27.78 -6.69
N HIS A 349 -9.91 28.66 -7.29
CA HIS A 349 -11.20 29.04 -6.74
C HIS A 349 -12.19 27.88 -6.70
N LEU A 350 -12.30 27.09 -7.77
CA LEU A 350 -13.20 25.92 -7.82
C LEU A 350 -12.77 24.82 -6.83
N GLU A 351 -11.46 24.64 -6.60
CA GLU A 351 -10.94 23.74 -5.57
C GLU A 351 -11.37 24.16 -4.17
N GLN A 352 -11.22 25.44 -3.84
CA GLN A 352 -11.69 25.98 -2.57
C GLN A 352 -13.21 25.86 -2.41
N LEU A 353 -13.96 26.21 -3.45
CA LEU A 353 -15.42 26.10 -3.45
C LEU A 353 -15.88 24.64 -3.27
N ALA A 354 -15.23 23.68 -3.93
CA ALA A 354 -15.52 22.27 -3.76
C ALA A 354 -15.26 21.79 -2.32
N ALA A 355 -14.16 22.24 -1.71
CA ALA A 355 -13.84 21.94 -0.31
C ALA A 355 -14.91 22.50 0.65
N ASP A 356 -15.27 23.79 0.50
CA ASP A 356 -16.27 24.44 1.35
C ASP A 356 -17.66 23.80 1.21
N LEU A 357 -18.07 23.48 -0.02
CA LEU A 357 -19.33 22.77 -0.30
C LEU A 357 -19.32 21.38 0.34
N TYR A 358 -18.22 20.65 0.25
CA TYR A 358 -18.11 19.33 0.88
C TYR A 358 -18.17 19.45 2.41
N GLU A 359 -17.32 20.27 3.02
CA GLU A 359 -17.23 20.39 4.48
C GLU A 359 -18.55 20.85 5.12
N HIS A 360 -19.19 21.86 4.54
CA HIS A 360 -20.30 22.54 5.19
C HIS A 360 -21.69 22.07 4.74
N ILE A 361 -21.81 21.43 3.56
CA ILE A 361 -23.10 20.99 3.00
C ILE A 361 -23.14 19.47 2.82
N PHE A 362 -22.22 18.88 2.05
CA PHE A 362 -22.29 17.45 1.76
C PHE A 362 -21.92 16.59 2.97
N ALA A 363 -20.81 16.81 3.66
CA ALA A 363 -20.40 16.01 4.81
C ALA A 363 -21.49 15.91 5.90
N PRO A 364 -22.18 17.01 6.31
CA PRO A 364 -23.33 16.93 7.20
C PRO A 364 -24.49 16.11 6.63
N LEU A 365 -24.77 16.23 5.33
CA LEU A 365 -25.80 15.45 4.65
C LEU A 365 -25.51 13.96 4.66
N PHE A 366 -24.26 13.51 4.63
CA PHE A 366 -23.92 12.09 4.73
C PHE A 366 -23.96 11.61 6.19
N ALA A 367 -23.46 12.42 7.12
CA ALA A 367 -23.38 12.08 8.54
C ALA A 367 -24.76 11.97 9.23
N ASP A 368 -25.72 12.81 8.86
CA ASP A 368 -27.05 12.84 9.50
C ASP A 368 -28.16 12.46 8.49
N ALA A 369 -28.85 11.36 8.79
CA ALA A 369 -29.92 10.83 7.95
C ALA A 369 -31.22 11.62 7.98
N SER A 370 -31.38 12.54 8.92
CA SER A 370 -32.56 13.39 9.05
C SER A 370 -32.49 14.67 8.22
N LEU A 371 -31.31 15.10 7.77
CA LEU A 371 -31.15 16.39 7.09
C LEU A 371 -31.64 16.34 5.64
N VAL A 372 -32.41 17.38 5.26
CA VAL A 372 -32.96 17.57 3.92
C VAL A 372 -32.62 18.98 3.42
N PRO A 373 -32.12 19.15 2.19
CA PRO A 373 -31.91 20.46 1.60
C PRO A 373 -33.25 21.14 1.30
N THR A 374 -33.46 22.31 1.89
CA THR A 374 -34.60 23.18 1.61
C THR A 374 -34.11 24.38 0.81
N VAL A 375 -34.60 24.51 -0.43
CA VAL A 375 -34.24 25.62 -1.33
C VAL A 375 -35.25 26.74 -1.18
N ARG A 376 -34.78 27.96 -0.90
CA ARG A 376 -35.58 29.19 -0.88
C ARG A 376 -34.86 30.27 -1.66
N GLN A 377 -35.35 30.56 -2.87
CA GLN A 377 -34.75 31.56 -3.77
C GLN A 377 -33.26 31.27 -4.00
N SER A 378 -32.37 32.09 -3.43
CA SER A 378 -30.92 31.97 -3.57
C SER A 378 -30.22 31.42 -2.31
N ILE A 379 -30.99 30.80 -1.41
CA ILE A 379 -30.50 30.22 -0.15
C ILE A 379 -30.89 28.73 -0.09
N VAL A 380 -29.93 27.90 0.33
CA VAL A 380 -30.17 26.51 0.72
C VAL A 380 -29.85 26.34 2.19
N THR A 381 -30.77 25.71 2.93
CA THR A 381 -30.57 25.33 4.32
C THR A 381 -30.87 23.84 4.51
N LEU A 382 -30.03 23.14 5.29
CA LEU A 382 -30.30 21.76 5.67
C LEU A 382 -31.18 21.75 6.92
N THR A 383 -32.42 21.30 6.76
CA THR A 383 -33.38 21.22 7.86
C THR A 383 -33.61 19.76 8.29
N PRO A 384 -33.74 19.49 9.59
CA PRO A 384 -34.01 18.13 10.07
C PRO A 384 -35.46 17.73 9.77
N LYS A 385 -35.64 16.51 9.27
CA LYS A 385 -36.92 15.85 9.07
C LYS A 385 -37.22 14.94 10.27
N THR A 386 -38.51 14.75 10.58
CA THR A 386 -38.99 13.99 11.74
C THR A 386 -38.63 12.50 11.75
N ALA A 387 -38.25 11.91 10.62
CA ALA A 387 -37.82 10.52 10.54
C ALA A 387 -36.58 10.36 9.65
N ALA A 388 -35.56 9.69 10.16
CA ALA A 388 -34.35 9.33 9.43
C ALA A 388 -34.60 8.10 8.54
N SER A 389 -34.20 8.17 7.28
CA SER A 389 -34.23 7.03 6.35
C SER A 389 -33.02 6.12 6.54
N THR A 390 -33.17 4.81 6.35
CA THR A 390 -32.10 3.81 6.42
C THR A 390 -32.04 2.96 5.13
N GLY A 391 -30.94 2.21 4.94
CA GLY A 391 -30.79 1.28 3.81
C GLY A 391 -30.90 1.94 2.44
N ILE A 392 -31.56 1.27 1.49
CA ILE A 392 -31.72 1.76 0.11
C ILE A 392 -32.51 3.08 0.06
N ALA A 393 -33.52 3.26 0.94
CA ALA A 393 -34.29 4.50 1.00
C ALA A 393 -33.38 5.69 1.33
N ARG A 394 -32.36 5.48 2.17
CA ARG A 394 -31.34 6.50 2.48
C ARG A 394 -30.52 6.87 1.25
N VAL A 395 -30.06 5.89 0.49
CA VAL A 395 -29.32 6.13 -0.77
C VAL A 395 -30.18 6.91 -1.75
N GLN A 396 -31.44 6.51 -1.94
CA GLN A 396 -32.38 7.19 -2.83
C GLN A 396 -32.61 8.65 -2.43
N HIS A 397 -32.84 8.93 -1.15
CA HIS A 397 -32.99 10.30 -0.67
C HIS A 397 -31.71 11.11 -0.86
N LEU A 398 -30.54 10.53 -0.62
CA LEU A 398 -29.28 11.24 -0.79
C LEU A 398 -28.98 11.56 -2.26
N CYS A 399 -29.22 10.62 -3.19
CA CYS A 399 -29.19 10.89 -4.62
C CYS A 399 -30.11 12.07 -4.99
N ALA A 400 -31.35 12.07 -4.49
CA ALA A 400 -32.29 13.17 -4.74
C ALA A 400 -31.82 14.51 -4.14
N HIS A 401 -31.23 14.49 -2.94
CA HIS A 401 -30.67 15.68 -2.30
C HIS A 401 -29.49 16.26 -3.09
N VAL A 402 -28.57 15.40 -3.54
CA VAL A 402 -27.44 15.81 -4.39
C VAL A 402 -27.95 16.44 -5.68
N ILE A 403 -28.90 15.81 -6.38
CA ILE A 403 -29.49 16.39 -7.58
C ILE A 403 -30.17 17.74 -7.30
N THR A 404 -30.85 17.88 -6.15
CA THR A 404 -31.50 19.14 -5.75
C THR A 404 -30.47 20.25 -5.57
N LEU A 405 -29.35 19.96 -4.91
CA LEU A 405 -28.24 20.89 -4.74
C LEU A 405 -27.59 21.27 -6.07
N LEU A 406 -27.34 20.29 -6.96
CA LEU A 406 -26.76 20.57 -8.27
C LEU A 406 -27.69 21.41 -9.16
N LYS A 407 -28.99 21.14 -9.12
CA LYS A 407 -30.00 21.98 -9.79
C LYS A 407 -30.05 23.40 -9.23
N PHE A 408 -29.81 23.57 -7.93
CA PHE A 408 -29.70 24.88 -7.31
C PHE A 408 -28.42 25.62 -7.72
N LEU A 409 -27.29 24.92 -7.83
CA LEU A 409 -26.00 25.54 -8.19
C LEU A 409 -25.92 25.93 -9.67
N ALA A 410 -26.54 25.15 -10.57
CA ALA A 410 -26.40 25.32 -12.01
C ALA A 410 -26.70 26.75 -12.54
N PRO A 411 -27.75 27.46 -12.09
CA PRO A 411 -28.03 28.82 -12.55
C PRO A 411 -26.99 29.87 -12.13
N PHE A 412 -26.21 29.62 -11.07
CA PHE A 412 -25.20 30.55 -10.55
C PHE A 412 -23.80 30.29 -11.13
N LEU A 413 -23.65 29.22 -11.91
CA LEU A 413 -22.40 28.82 -12.55
C LEU A 413 -22.59 28.83 -14.08
N PRO A 414 -22.60 30.02 -14.71
CA PRO A 414 -22.85 30.15 -16.14
C PRO A 414 -21.74 29.47 -16.97
N PRO A 415 -22.02 29.13 -18.24
CA PRO A 415 -20.97 28.70 -19.17
C PRO A 415 -20.00 29.84 -19.44
N LEU A 416 -18.73 29.50 -19.63
CA LEU A 416 -17.69 30.44 -20.05
C LEU A 416 -17.87 30.81 -21.53
N GLU A 417 -17.25 31.90 -21.97
CA GLU A 417 -17.20 32.29 -23.39
C GLU A 417 -16.64 31.20 -24.31
N SER A 418 -15.87 30.26 -23.76
CA SER A 418 -15.32 29.08 -24.46
C SER A 418 -16.30 27.89 -24.56
N GLU A 419 -17.59 28.08 -24.25
CA GLU A 419 -18.66 27.05 -24.16
C GLU A 419 -18.42 25.99 -23.05
N ALA A 420 -17.36 26.12 -22.25
CA ALA A 420 -17.08 25.23 -21.13
C ALA A 420 -18.00 25.55 -19.93
N SER A 421 -18.70 24.53 -19.42
CA SER A 421 -19.56 24.68 -18.24
C SER A 421 -18.72 24.73 -16.95
N VAL A 422 -18.84 25.81 -16.18
CA VAL A 422 -18.17 25.94 -14.87
C VAL A 422 -18.63 24.84 -13.90
N LEU A 423 -19.92 24.50 -13.93
CA LEU A 423 -20.44 23.37 -13.16
C LEU A 423 -19.77 22.04 -13.56
N ALA A 424 -19.55 21.80 -14.84
CA ALA A 424 -18.86 20.59 -15.31
C ALA A 424 -17.38 20.53 -14.89
N MET A 425 -16.73 21.69 -14.69
CA MET A 425 -15.36 21.76 -14.15
C MET A 425 -15.31 21.61 -12.62
N LEU A 426 -16.33 22.09 -11.90
CA LEU A 426 -16.44 21.94 -10.45
C LEU A 426 -16.67 20.47 -10.05
N MET A 427 -17.47 19.73 -10.81
CA MET A 427 -17.91 18.39 -10.42
C MET A 427 -16.77 17.37 -10.23
N PRO A 428 -15.76 17.26 -11.11
CA PRO A 428 -14.60 16.40 -10.86
C PRO A 428 -13.88 16.73 -9.55
N LEU A 429 -13.74 18.02 -9.22
CA LEU A 429 -13.11 18.48 -7.98
C LEU A 429 -13.94 18.06 -6.76
N LEU A 430 -15.26 18.24 -6.85
CA LEU A 430 -16.19 17.83 -5.78
C LEU A 430 -16.25 16.31 -5.59
N TRP A 431 -16.15 15.52 -6.67
CA TRP A 431 -16.03 14.06 -6.55
C TRP A 431 -14.72 13.67 -5.86
N SER A 432 -13.62 14.36 -6.19
CA SER A 432 -12.30 14.12 -5.59
C SER A 432 -12.17 14.56 -4.12
N SER A 433 -13.08 15.41 -3.62
CA SER A 433 -13.00 16.02 -2.28
C SER A 433 -13.51 15.14 -1.13
N ALA A 434 -13.60 13.82 -1.32
CA ALA A 434 -14.19 12.80 -0.44
C ALA A 434 -15.70 12.54 -0.58
N LEU A 435 -16.42 13.25 -1.47
CA LEU A 435 -17.82 12.96 -1.76
C LEU A 435 -18.02 11.55 -2.34
N GLU A 436 -17.15 11.15 -3.27
CA GLU A 436 -17.18 9.81 -3.86
C GLU A 436 -16.99 8.73 -2.80
N ALA A 437 -15.96 8.88 -1.94
CA ALA A 437 -15.67 7.94 -0.87
C ALA A 437 -16.83 7.84 0.15
N ALA A 438 -17.47 8.96 0.48
CA ALA A 438 -18.64 8.97 1.36
C ALA A 438 -19.84 8.23 0.74
N PHE A 439 -20.05 8.35 -0.58
CA PHE A 439 -21.07 7.58 -1.30
C PHE A 439 -20.76 6.09 -1.34
N VAL A 440 -19.53 5.72 -1.68
CA VAL A 440 -19.10 4.32 -1.72
C VAL A 440 -19.24 3.69 -0.32
N SER A 441 -18.80 4.38 0.73
CA SER A 441 -18.93 3.93 2.12
C SER A 441 -20.39 3.72 2.52
N LEU A 442 -21.27 4.66 2.16
CA LEU A 442 -22.71 4.49 2.40
C LEU A 442 -23.25 3.27 1.67
N LEU A 443 -22.94 3.11 0.38
CA LEU A 443 -23.40 1.98 -0.42
C LEU A 443 -22.90 0.64 0.15
N GLN A 444 -21.63 0.56 0.55
CA GLN A 444 -21.04 -0.60 1.20
C GLN A 444 -21.76 -0.93 2.52
N SER A 445 -22.10 0.08 3.33
CA SER A 445 -22.82 -0.11 4.59
C SER A 445 -24.26 -0.62 4.41
N THR A 446 -24.82 -0.47 3.20
CA THR A 446 -26.16 -0.98 2.86
C THR A 446 -26.17 -2.37 2.27
N LEU A 447 -24.99 -2.96 1.98
CA LEU A 447 -24.93 -4.31 1.43
C LEU A 447 -25.53 -5.34 2.41
N PRO A 448 -26.31 -6.31 1.91
CA PRO A 448 -26.87 -7.34 2.77
C PRO A 448 -25.78 -8.29 3.30
N PRO A 449 -26.04 -8.97 4.43
CA PRO A 449 -25.09 -9.94 4.99
C PRO A 449 -25.04 -11.27 4.23
N ASP A 450 -26.13 -11.63 3.54
CA ASP A 450 -26.31 -12.94 2.89
C ASP A 450 -26.60 -12.80 1.39
N ALA A 451 -26.08 -13.74 0.60
CA ALA A 451 -26.26 -13.77 -0.86
C ALA A 451 -27.75 -13.92 -1.27
N ALA A 452 -28.55 -14.63 -0.47
CA ALA A 452 -29.99 -14.77 -0.71
C ALA A 452 -30.73 -13.41 -0.76
N GLN A 453 -30.31 -12.45 0.06
CA GLN A 453 -30.90 -11.10 0.12
C GLN A 453 -30.29 -10.16 -0.93
N LEU A 454 -29.15 -10.51 -1.53
CA LEU A 454 -28.46 -9.70 -2.53
C LEU A 454 -29.28 -9.53 -3.81
N ARG A 455 -30.05 -10.55 -4.21
CA ARG A 455 -30.92 -10.49 -5.38
C ARG A 455 -31.98 -9.40 -5.24
N ASP A 456 -32.68 -9.40 -4.12
CA ASP A 456 -33.72 -8.40 -3.83
C ASP A 456 -33.10 -7.02 -3.67
N PHE A 457 -31.95 -6.93 -3.00
CA PHE A 457 -31.19 -5.68 -2.89
C PHE A 457 -30.83 -5.09 -4.26
N LYS A 458 -30.31 -5.91 -5.18
CA LYS A 458 -29.96 -5.52 -6.56
C LYS A 458 -31.18 -4.99 -7.32
N GLN A 459 -32.33 -5.67 -7.21
CA GLN A 459 -33.57 -5.23 -7.87
C GLN A 459 -34.03 -3.84 -7.43
N HIS A 460 -33.78 -3.45 -6.17
CA HIS A 460 -34.19 -2.15 -5.64
C HIS A 460 -33.12 -1.06 -5.82
N LEU A 461 -31.82 -1.39 -5.76
CA LEU A 461 -30.74 -0.40 -5.88
C LEU A 461 -30.48 0.03 -7.34
N THR A 462 -30.49 -0.90 -8.29
CA THR A 462 -30.24 -0.62 -9.71
C THR A 462 -31.12 0.51 -10.29
N PRO A 463 -32.45 0.55 -10.11
CA PRO A 463 -33.27 1.64 -10.63
C PRO A 463 -32.96 2.99 -9.97
N VAL A 464 -32.58 3.00 -8.69
CA VAL A 464 -32.18 4.22 -7.98
C VAL A 464 -30.90 4.79 -8.60
N MET A 465 -29.89 3.94 -8.83
CA MET A 465 -28.62 4.36 -9.44
C MET A 465 -28.80 4.84 -10.87
N HIS A 466 -29.60 4.15 -11.69
CA HIS A 466 -29.91 4.61 -13.05
C HIS A 466 -30.68 5.93 -13.08
N SER A 467 -31.65 6.13 -12.19
CA SER A 467 -32.38 7.40 -12.10
C SER A 467 -31.46 8.54 -11.65
N PHE A 468 -30.48 8.26 -10.79
CA PHE A 468 -29.49 9.24 -10.36
C PHE A 468 -28.55 9.61 -11.52
N GLU A 469 -28.02 8.62 -12.23
CA GLU A 469 -27.19 8.81 -13.42
C GLU A 469 -27.92 9.62 -14.50
N ALA A 470 -29.17 9.27 -14.83
CA ALA A 470 -29.97 9.99 -15.81
C ALA A 470 -30.19 11.47 -15.41
N SER A 471 -30.36 11.75 -14.11
CA SER A 471 -30.50 13.11 -13.60
C SER A 471 -29.19 13.92 -13.70
N LEU A 472 -28.04 13.29 -13.52
CA LEU A 472 -26.73 13.91 -13.75
C LEU A 472 -26.50 14.19 -15.23
N VAL A 473 -26.83 13.24 -16.11
CA VAL A 473 -26.69 13.40 -17.57
C VAL A 473 -27.57 14.54 -18.08
N ALA A 474 -28.78 14.72 -17.53
CA ALA A 474 -29.63 15.88 -17.85
C ALA A 474 -28.98 17.24 -17.50
N LEU A 475 -28.06 17.27 -16.53
CA LEU A 475 -27.25 18.43 -16.16
C LEU A 475 -25.92 18.49 -16.93
N ARG A 476 -25.70 17.62 -17.92
CA ARG A 476 -24.42 17.43 -18.65
C ARG A 476 -23.26 17.02 -17.74
N LEU A 477 -23.57 16.27 -16.67
CA LEU A 477 -22.60 15.74 -15.72
C LEU A 477 -22.50 14.22 -15.83
N ALA A 478 -21.39 13.66 -15.37
CA ALA A 478 -21.15 12.22 -15.34
C ALA A 478 -20.99 11.71 -13.90
N LEU A 479 -21.39 10.45 -13.70
CA LEU A 479 -21.14 9.73 -12.45
C LEU A 479 -19.67 9.24 -12.43
N PRO A 480 -18.98 9.27 -11.27
CA PRO A 480 -17.63 8.70 -11.14
C PRO A 480 -17.58 7.22 -11.52
N ALA A 481 -16.46 6.81 -12.12
CA ALA A 481 -16.26 5.44 -12.58
C ALA A 481 -16.41 4.41 -11.46
N SER A 482 -16.07 4.75 -10.22
CA SER A 482 -16.22 3.89 -9.03
C SER A 482 -17.67 3.63 -8.66
N LEU A 483 -18.56 4.63 -8.75
CA LEU A 483 -19.98 4.46 -8.46
C LEU A 483 -20.69 3.72 -9.59
N VAL A 484 -20.27 3.95 -10.83
CA VAL A 484 -20.72 3.16 -11.99
C VAL A 484 -20.30 1.70 -11.83
N SER A 485 -19.03 1.44 -11.51
CA SER A 485 -18.51 0.08 -11.34
C SER A 485 -19.14 -0.63 -10.16
N PHE A 486 -19.42 0.09 -9.06
CA PHE A 486 -20.14 -0.43 -7.90
C PHE A 486 -21.53 -0.96 -8.29
N GLY A 487 -22.31 -0.18 -9.05
CA GLY A 487 -23.63 -0.59 -9.51
C GLY A 487 -23.61 -1.76 -10.49
N GLN A 488 -22.58 -1.84 -11.35
CA GLN A 488 -22.42 -2.92 -12.34
C GLN A 488 -21.91 -4.23 -11.74
N HIS A 489 -21.07 -4.16 -10.71
CA HIS A 489 -20.38 -5.32 -10.12
C HIS A 489 -20.75 -5.55 -8.65
N LEU A 490 -22.05 -5.39 -8.31
CA LEU A 490 -22.56 -5.56 -6.94
C LEU A 490 -22.20 -6.91 -6.33
N ASP A 491 -22.17 -7.98 -7.14
CA ASP A 491 -21.84 -9.33 -6.67
C ASP A 491 -20.38 -9.40 -6.18
N VAL A 492 -19.46 -8.72 -6.89
CA VAL A 492 -18.04 -8.62 -6.50
C VAL A 492 -17.88 -7.74 -5.26
N GLN A 493 -18.57 -6.59 -5.22
CA GLN A 493 -18.52 -5.68 -4.07
C GLN A 493 -19.06 -6.33 -2.79
N PHE A 494 -20.14 -7.11 -2.89
CA PHE A 494 -20.65 -7.94 -1.80
C PHE A 494 -19.57 -8.91 -1.29
N ALA A 495 -18.93 -9.65 -2.19
CA ALA A 495 -17.91 -10.62 -1.80
C ALA A 495 -16.66 -9.96 -1.19
N GLU A 496 -16.21 -8.80 -1.71
CA GLU A 496 -15.10 -8.03 -1.14
C GLU A 496 -15.42 -7.50 0.26
N HIS A 497 -16.62 -6.94 0.45
CA HIS A 497 -17.08 -6.44 1.74
C HIS A 497 -17.19 -7.57 2.78
N LYS A 498 -17.82 -8.69 2.39
CA LYS A 498 -17.95 -9.88 3.24
C LYS A 498 -16.60 -10.46 3.62
N ARG A 499 -15.66 -10.53 2.67
CA ARG A 499 -14.27 -10.94 2.93
C ARG A 499 -13.61 -10.06 3.98
N ALA A 500 -13.73 -8.74 3.87
CA ALA A 500 -13.13 -7.81 4.82
C ALA A 500 -13.67 -8.02 6.25
N ILE A 501 -14.99 -8.13 6.40
CA ILE A 501 -15.65 -8.37 7.69
C ILE A 501 -15.23 -9.71 8.29
N LEU A 502 -15.34 -10.80 7.53
CA LEU A 502 -15.07 -12.14 8.06
C LEU A 502 -13.60 -12.33 8.44
N LEU A 503 -12.66 -11.79 7.66
CA LEU A 503 -11.24 -11.87 8.02
C LEU A 503 -10.90 -11.03 9.26
N GLN A 504 -11.58 -9.90 9.46
CA GLN A 504 -11.44 -9.12 10.68
C GLN A 504 -12.02 -9.88 11.89
N GLU A 505 -13.25 -10.37 11.80
CA GLU A 505 -13.91 -11.10 12.89
C GLU A 505 -13.13 -12.38 13.25
N ALA A 506 -12.62 -13.10 12.25
CA ALA A 506 -11.76 -14.26 12.46
C ALA A 506 -10.51 -13.90 13.29
N ARG A 507 -9.85 -12.78 12.96
CA ARG A 507 -8.69 -12.30 13.73
C ARG A 507 -9.07 -11.95 15.18
N GLU A 508 -10.18 -11.25 15.38
CA GLU A 508 -10.65 -10.86 16.71
C GLU A 508 -10.96 -12.09 17.58
N ARG A 509 -11.67 -13.08 17.02
CA ARG A 509 -11.99 -14.35 17.70
C ARG A 509 -10.74 -15.17 18.02
N MET A 510 -9.77 -15.22 17.11
CA MET A 510 -8.48 -15.89 17.34
C MET A 510 -7.66 -15.20 18.43
N GLN A 511 -7.87 -13.90 18.71
CA GLN A 511 -7.14 -13.14 19.72
C GLN A 511 -7.77 -13.21 21.12
N HIS A 512 -9.09 -13.07 21.22
CA HIS A 512 -9.74 -12.81 22.51
C HIS A 512 -10.44 -14.03 23.13
N ASP A 513 -10.94 -14.97 22.33
CA ASP A 513 -11.84 -16.05 22.81
C ASP A 513 -11.35 -17.46 22.47
N TYR A 514 -10.10 -17.62 22.06
CA TYR A 514 -9.62 -18.89 21.50
C TYR A 514 -9.70 -20.09 22.47
N LEU A 515 -9.50 -19.86 23.78
CA LEU A 515 -9.53 -20.94 24.78
C LEU A 515 -10.94 -21.46 25.06
N ASN A 516 -12.00 -20.75 24.66
CA ASN A 516 -13.37 -21.24 24.80
C ASN A 516 -13.56 -22.46 23.91
N SER A 517 -13.95 -23.60 24.49
CA SER A 517 -13.94 -24.89 23.80
C SER A 517 -15.11 -25.77 24.16
N VAL A 518 -15.46 -26.66 23.25
CA VAL A 518 -16.54 -27.63 23.40
C VAL A 518 -16.08 -29.01 22.95
N LEU A 519 -16.77 -30.06 23.43
CA LEU A 519 -16.55 -31.42 22.94
C LEU A 519 -17.41 -31.64 21.70
N VAL A 520 -16.77 -32.03 20.61
CA VAL A 520 -17.43 -32.48 19.38
C VAL A 520 -17.19 -33.97 19.19
N PRO A 521 -18.12 -34.69 18.56
CA PRO A 521 -17.84 -36.05 18.12
C PRO A 521 -16.65 -36.03 17.15
N SER A 522 -15.70 -36.95 17.31
CA SER A 522 -14.50 -37.00 16.44
C SER A 522 -14.83 -37.33 14.97
N TYR A 523 -16.07 -37.76 14.69
CA TYR A 523 -16.66 -37.78 13.36
C TYR A 523 -17.72 -36.70 13.21
N PRO A 524 -17.82 -36.01 12.06
CA PRO A 524 -19.11 -35.45 11.72
C PRO A 524 -20.07 -36.62 11.51
N ALA A 525 -21.27 -36.53 12.08
CA ALA A 525 -22.41 -37.34 11.66
C ALA A 525 -22.78 -36.96 10.21
N VAL A 526 -21.94 -37.31 9.23
CA VAL A 526 -22.30 -37.27 7.83
C VAL A 526 -23.11 -38.53 7.56
N LEU A 527 -24.41 -38.30 7.45
CA LEU A 527 -25.35 -39.11 6.70
C LEU A 527 -24.72 -39.51 5.36
N VAL A 528 -24.12 -40.70 5.31
CA VAL A 528 -24.03 -41.42 4.04
C VAL A 528 -25.48 -41.65 3.62
N PRO A 529 -25.95 -41.18 2.46
CA PRO A 529 -27.24 -41.62 1.95
C PRO A 529 -27.08 -43.10 1.62
N THR A 530 -27.45 -43.98 2.55
CA THR A 530 -27.60 -45.40 2.27
C THR A 530 -28.84 -45.54 1.42
N ASN A 531 -28.61 -45.49 0.12
CA ASN A 531 -29.66 -45.59 -0.88
C ASN A 531 -30.11 -47.05 -1.01
N HIS A 532 -30.76 -47.60 0.02
CA HIS A 532 -31.44 -48.90 -0.07
C HIS A 532 -32.74 -48.91 0.73
N LYS A 533 -33.86 -48.75 0.01
CA LYS A 533 -35.19 -49.19 0.44
C LYS A 533 -35.15 -50.70 0.71
N LYS A 534 -35.31 -51.12 1.98
CA LYS A 534 -36.22 -52.20 2.39
C LYS A 534 -36.22 -52.40 3.91
N LYS A 535 -37.41 -52.34 4.49
CA LYS A 535 -37.74 -52.81 5.83
C LYS A 535 -37.35 -54.29 5.99
N THR A 536 -36.41 -54.61 6.88
CA THR A 536 -36.42 -55.89 7.60
C THR A 536 -35.70 -55.74 8.94
N THR A 537 -36.44 -55.96 10.02
CA THR A 537 -35.98 -56.11 11.40
C THR A 537 -35.18 -57.41 11.53
N VAL A 538 -33.89 -57.36 11.88
CA VAL A 538 -33.13 -58.52 12.34
C VAL A 538 -32.15 -58.12 13.44
N HIS A 539 -32.25 -58.84 14.56
CA HIS A 539 -31.32 -58.89 15.70
C HIS A 539 -29.85 -59.01 15.27
N VAL A 540 -28.96 -58.25 15.91
CA VAL A 540 -27.51 -58.50 15.85
C VAL A 540 -27.00 -58.74 17.26
N SER A 541 -26.51 -59.95 17.50
CA SER A 541 -25.72 -60.33 18.68
C SER A 541 -24.32 -59.71 18.63
N PRO A 542 -23.67 -59.45 19.79
CA PRO A 542 -22.41 -58.74 19.85
C PRO A 542 -21.22 -59.70 19.75
N MET A 543 -20.38 -59.56 18.72
CA MET A 543 -18.97 -59.98 18.76
C MET A 543 -18.22 -59.37 17.58
N GLY A 544 -17.26 -58.49 17.86
CA GLY A 544 -16.39 -57.84 16.88
C GLY A 544 -16.05 -56.41 17.26
N THR A 545 -14.86 -56.21 17.82
CA THR A 545 -14.24 -54.96 18.27
C THR A 545 -14.12 -53.92 17.16
N ASP A 546 -14.89 -52.82 17.24
CA ASP A 546 -14.69 -51.60 16.45
C ASP A 546 -15.01 -50.34 17.30
N ASP A 547 -14.57 -50.36 18.56
CA ASP A 547 -14.88 -49.33 19.58
C ASP A 547 -13.95 -48.09 19.53
N ASP A 548 -13.06 -48.00 18.54
CA ASP A 548 -12.08 -46.90 18.44
C ASP A 548 -12.61 -45.66 17.69
N ARG A 549 -13.89 -45.67 17.28
CA ARG A 549 -14.44 -44.68 16.33
C ARG A 549 -15.24 -43.51 16.93
N SER A 550 -15.34 -43.37 18.26
CA SER A 550 -16.20 -42.33 18.86
C SER A 550 -15.61 -41.50 20.01
N THR A 551 -14.28 -41.46 20.18
CA THR A 551 -13.73 -40.59 21.25
C THR A 551 -13.98 -39.11 20.94
N PRO A 552 -14.61 -38.34 21.84
CA PRO A 552 -14.91 -36.94 21.57
C PRO A 552 -13.62 -36.10 21.51
N MET A 553 -13.60 -35.13 20.60
CA MET A 553 -12.49 -34.19 20.42
C MET A 553 -12.88 -32.84 21.03
N ARG A 554 -11.98 -32.23 21.82
CA ARG A 554 -12.20 -30.88 22.31
C ARG A 554 -11.66 -29.86 21.32
N VAL A 555 -12.52 -29.04 20.74
CA VAL A 555 -12.18 -28.00 19.76
C VAL A 555 -12.57 -26.63 20.29
N SER A 556 -11.90 -25.58 19.82
CA SER A 556 -12.28 -24.21 20.15
C SER A 556 -13.64 -23.85 19.51
N VAL A 557 -14.37 -22.96 20.17
CA VAL A 557 -15.58 -22.33 19.60
C VAL A 557 -15.21 -21.51 18.37
N CYS A 558 -13.99 -20.95 18.33
CA CYS A 558 -13.44 -20.29 17.15
C CYS A 558 -13.36 -21.25 15.95
N ALA A 559 -12.88 -22.49 16.14
CA ALA A 559 -12.79 -23.48 15.08
C ALA A 559 -14.16 -23.90 14.55
N GLN A 560 -15.15 -24.10 15.42
CA GLN A 560 -16.53 -24.37 14.97
C GLN A 560 -17.10 -23.21 14.17
N TRP A 561 -16.89 -21.98 14.64
CA TRP A 561 -17.36 -20.79 13.95
C TRP A 561 -16.69 -20.66 12.56
N LEU A 562 -15.38 -20.87 12.45
CA LEU A 562 -14.66 -20.81 11.18
C LEU A 562 -15.22 -21.83 10.17
N VAL A 563 -15.45 -23.07 10.59
CA VAL A 563 -16.04 -24.10 9.73
C VAL A 563 -17.45 -23.70 9.29
N ALA A 564 -18.28 -23.19 10.20
CA ALA A 564 -19.62 -22.72 9.86
C ALA A 564 -19.60 -21.57 8.85
N GLN A 565 -18.68 -20.60 8.99
CA GLN A 565 -18.52 -19.51 8.04
C GLN A 565 -18.03 -20.01 6.67
N VAL A 566 -17.13 -20.99 6.65
CA VAL A 566 -16.68 -21.62 5.41
C VAL A 566 -17.82 -22.35 4.71
N ASP A 567 -18.61 -23.13 5.45
CA ASP A 567 -19.80 -23.80 4.90
C ASP A 567 -20.81 -22.80 4.31
N GLN A 568 -21.02 -21.67 4.98
CA GLN A 568 -21.88 -20.59 4.48
C GLN A 568 -21.31 -19.96 3.20
N LEU A 569 -20.02 -19.59 3.19
CA LEU A 569 -19.37 -19.01 2.00
C LEU A 569 -19.47 -19.96 0.80
N LEU A 570 -19.27 -21.26 1.02
CA LEU A 570 -19.39 -22.28 -0.04
C LEU A 570 -20.82 -22.40 -0.55
N ALA A 571 -21.84 -22.33 0.32
CA ALA A 571 -23.23 -22.29 -0.11
C ALA A 571 -23.50 -21.06 -1.01
N GLU A 572 -22.98 -19.89 -0.62
CA GLU A 572 -23.14 -18.63 -1.36
C GLU A 572 -22.38 -18.62 -2.70
N THR A 573 -21.30 -19.41 -2.85
CA THR A 573 -20.64 -19.55 -4.16
C THR A 573 -21.57 -20.08 -5.25
N SER A 574 -22.56 -20.91 -4.88
CA SER A 574 -23.54 -21.47 -5.82
C SER A 574 -24.60 -20.46 -6.26
N GLU A 575 -24.78 -19.38 -5.51
CA GLU A 575 -25.75 -18.32 -5.78
C GLU A 575 -25.16 -17.17 -6.59
N CYS A 576 -23.82 -17.08 -6.64
CA CYS A 576 -23.06 -15.98 -7.22
C CYS A 576 -22.02 -16.46 -8.25
N ASP A 577 -22.37 -16.51 -9.54
CA ASP A 577 -21.47 -17.02 -10.58
C ASP A 577 -20.17 -16.19 -10.74
N VAL A 578 -20.27 -14.85 -10.75
CA VAL A 578 -19.13 -13.96 -10.97
C VAL A 578 -18.24 -13.84 -9.74
N ALA A 579 -18.85 -13.80 -8.55
CA ALA A 579 -18.15 -13.58 -7.28
C ALA A 579 -17.78 -14.89 -6.55
N GLY A 580 -18.29 -16.04 -7.00
CA GLY A 580 -18.01 -17.36 -6.43
C GLY A 580 -16.53 -17.67 -6.23
N PRO A 581 -15.62 -17.37 -7.19
CA PRO A 581 -14.18 -17.57 -6.99
C PRO A 581 -13.62 -16.76 -5.80
N LEU A 582 -14.08 -15.53 -5.58
CA LEU A 582 -13.63 -14.68 -4.46
C LEU A 582 -14.18 -15.19 -3.12
N LEU A 583 -15.42 -15.64 -3.07
CA LEU A 583 -16.01 -16.25 -1.87
C LEU A 583 -15.30 -17.56 -1.50
N LEU A 584 -14.97 -18.41 -2.49
CA LEU A 584 -14.15 -19.61 -2.28
C LEU A 584 -12.76 -19.25 -1.77
N GLN A 585 -12.11 -18.24 -2.36
CA GLN A 585 -10.81 -17.77 -1.90
C GLN A 585 -10.88 -17.24 -0.48
N THR A 586 -11.95 -16.53 -0.12
CA THR A 586 -12.20 -16.05 1.25
C THR A 586 -12.31 -17.21 2.24
N ALA A 587 -13.02 -18.28 1.88
CA ALA A 587 -13.12 -19.48 2.71
C ALA A 587 -11.74 -20.13 2.94
N ARG A 588 -10.89 -20.17 1.90
CA ARG A 588 -9.50 -20.63 2.02
C ARG A 588 -8.65 -19.70 2.88
N ASP A 589 -8.83 -18.39 2.72
CA ASP A 589 -8.10 -17.36 3.48
C ASP A 589 -8.39 -17.45 4.99
N LEU A 590 -9.58 -17.87 5.41
CA LEU A 590 -9.91 -18.08 6.83
C LEU A 590 -9.02 -19.16 7.49
N PHE A 591 -8.79 -20.28 6.80
CA PHE A 591 -7.90 -21.33 7.29
C PHE A 591 -6.42 -20.95 7.17
N ALA A 592 -6.05 -20.25 6.11
CA ALA A 592 -4.70 -19.73 5.94
C ALA A 592 -4.37 -18.70 7.04
N LEU A 593 -5.33 -17.85 7.40
CA LEU A 593 -5.22 -16.88 8.49
C LEU A 593 -5.00 -17.60 9.81
N PHE A 594 -5.78 -18.63 10.13
CA PHE A 594 -5.55 -19.46 11.33
C PHE A 594 -4.12 -20.01 11.36
N SER A 595 -3.69 -20.63 10.26
CA SER A 595 -2.37 -21.28 10.16
C SER A 595 -1.22 -20.29 10.34
N ALA A 596 -1.36 -19.08 9.82
CA ALA A 596 -0.35 -18.03 9.94
C ALA A 596 -0.39 -17.33 11.30
N LEU A 597 -1.58 -17.08 11.84
CA LEU A 597 -1.79 -16.20 12.99
C LEU A 597 -1.54 -16.92 14.31
N MET A 598 -2.08 -18.12 14.51
CA MET A 598 -2.00 -18.83 15.79
C MET A 598 -0.57 -19.06 16.32
N PRO A 599 0.42 -19.47 15.48
CA PRO A 599 1.80 -19.64 15.93
C PRO A 599 2.50 -18.34 16.31
N THR A 600 2.00 -17.21 15.79
CA THR A 600 2.56 -15.88 16.06
C THR A 600 1.92 -15.22 17.27
N LEU A 601 0.60 -15.34 17.42
CA LEU A 601 -0.13 -14.78 18.57
C LEU A 601 0.27 -15.44 19.87
N TYR A 602 0.35 -16.77 19.89
CA TYR A 602 0.54 -17.53 21.12
C TYR A 602 1.90 -18.23 21.20
N LYS A 603 2.93 -17.62 20.62
CA LYS A 603 4.25 -18.25 20.44
C LYS A 603 4.85 -18.75 21.76
N GLU A 604 4.73 -17.97 22.82
CA GLU A 604 5.31 -18.31 24.13
C GLU A 604 4.38 -19.22 24.93
N GLU A 605 3.08 -18.96 24.90
CA GLU A 605 2.05 -19.74 25.57
C GLU A 605 2.00 -21.18 25.06
N LEU A 606 2.21 -21.40 23.76
CA LEU A 606 2.29 -22.74 23.15
C LEU A 606 3.44 -23.59 23.70
N ARG A 607 4.42 -23.01 24.41
CA ARG A 607 5.50 -23.76 25.07
C ARG A 607 5.11 -24.27 26.45
N PHE A 608 4.15 -23.64 27.12
CA PHE A 608 3.89 -23.84 28.55
C PHE A 608 2.45 -24.20 28.89
N ASP A 609 1.48 -23.81 28.07
CA ASP A 609 0.05 -24.08 28.30
C ASP A 609 -0.39 -25.40 27.62
N PRO A 610 -0.65 -26.48 28.39
CA PRO A 610 -1.08 -27.75 27.85
C PRO A 610 -2.48 -27.71 27.21
N ARG A 611 -3.38 -26.83 27.67
CA ARG A 611 -4.72 -26.69 27.10
C ARG A 611 -4.65 -26.03 25.73
N LEU A 612 -3.85 -24.98 25.60
CA LEU A 612 -3.70 -24.26 24.35
C LEU A 612 -3.11 -25.14 23.24
N VAL A 613 -2.03 -25.89 23.53
CA VAL A 613 -1.41 -26.76 22.52
C VAL A 613 -2.34 -27.90 22.09
N LEU A 614 -3.16 -28.41 23.02
CA LEU A 614 -4.21 -29.37 22.70
C LEU A 614 -5.24 -28.79 21.75
N LEU A 615 -5.74 -27.58 22.04
CA LEU A 615 -6.75 -26.94 21.19
C LEU A 615 -6.19 -26.66 19.80
N LEU A 616 -4.96 -26.15 19.70
CA LEU A 616 -4.33 -25.92 18.40
C LEU A 616 -4.21 -27.21 17.58
N HIS A 617 -3.77 -28.30 18.21
CA HIS A 617 -3.68 -29.60 17.57
C HIS A 617 -5.05 -30.10 17.10
N ASN A 618 -6.03 -30.12 18.01
CA ASN A 618 -7.37 -30.62 17.72
C ASN A 618 -8.09 -29.77 16.68
N ASP A 619 -7.99 -28.45 16.74
CA ASP A 619 -8.59 -27.54 15.75
C ASP A 619 -7.99 -27.76 14.36
N ALA A 620 -6.67 -27.95 14.26
CA ALA A 620 -6.04 -28.31 13.00
C ALA A 620 -6.53 -29.67 12.46
N MET A 621 -6.66 -30.68 13.33
CA MET A 621 -7.23 -31.97 12.95
C MET A 621 -8.71 -31.85 12.58
N TYR A 622 -9.46 -30.97 13.24
CA TYR A 622 -10.86 -30.70 12.97
C TYR A 622 -11.03 -30.06 11.58
N PHE A 623 -10.28 -29.00 11.28
CA PHE A 623 -10.30 -28.36 9.96
C PHE A 623 -9.95 -29.32 8.84
N THR A 624 -8.86 -30.08 9.01
CA THR A 624 -8.39 -30.99 7.97
C THR A 624 -9.41 -32.07 7.64
N ARG A 625 -10.21 -32.52 8.62
CA ARG A 625 -11.34 -33.43 8.39
C ARG A 625 -12.45 -32.78 7.59
N HIS A 626 -12.85 -31.56 7.95
CA HIS A 626 -13.87 -30.81 7.22
C HIS A 626 -13.45 -30.51 5.77
N MET A 627 -12.19 -30.13 5.54
CA MET A 627 -11.65 -29.82 4.20
C MET A 627 -11.80 -30.97 3.19
N LEU A 628 -11.89 -32.23 3.65
CA LEU A 628 -12.10 -33.39 2.79
C LEU A 628 -13.53 -33.48 2.24
N THR A 629 -14.50 -32.81 2.85
CA THR A 629 -15.92 -32.88 2.49
C THR A 629 -16.55 -31.55 2.08
N LEU A 630 -15.91 -30.42 2.41
CA LEU A 630 -16.46 -29.07 2.17
C LEU A 630 -16.67 -28.73 0.69
N CYS A 631 -15.74 -29.11 -0.20
CA CYS A 631 -15.79 -28.76 -1.64
C CYS A 631 -16.52 -29.82 -2.50
N ASP A 632 -17.75 -30.17 -2.13
CA ASP A 632 -18.58 -31.05 -2.97
C ASP A 632 -18.94 -30.36 -4.29
N LYS A 633 -18.57 -30.98 -5.42
CA LYS A 633 -18.86 -30.48 -6.77
C LYS A 633 -20.36 -30.29 -7.00
N SER A 634 -21.22 -31.06 -6.32
CA SER A 634 -22.68 -30.91 -6.43
C SER A 634 -23.20 -29.57 -5.89
N ARG A 635 -22.43 -28.92 -5.00
CA ARG A 635 -22.77 -27.66 -4.32
C ARG A 635 -22.04 -26.46 -4.91
N LEU A 636 -21.19 -26.65 -5.92
CA LEU A 636 -20.36 -25.59 -6.51
C LEU A 636 -20.81 -25.24 -7.93
N PRO A 637 -20.63 -23.99 -8.38
CA PRO A 637 -20.92 -23.62 -9.76
C PRO A 637 -19.99 -24.35 -10.74
N PRO A 638 -20.44 -24.64 -11.98
CA PRO A 638 -19.66 -25.41 -12.96
C PRO A 638 -18.27 -24.86 -13.25
N SER A 639 -18.11 -23.53 -13.20
CA SER A 639 -16.83 -22.83 -13.40
C SER A 639 -15.76 -23.21 -12.37
N LEU A 640 -16.16 -23.75 -11.22
CA LEU A 640 -15.28 -24.10 -10.10
C LEU A 640 -15.06 -25.61 -9.95
N HIS A 641 -15.70 -26.46 -10.76
CA HIS A 641 -15.66 -27.92 -10.61
C HIS A 641 -14.27 -28.54 -10.69
N ASP A 642 -13.35 -27.91 -11.43
CA ASP A 642 -11.99 -28.42 -11.68
C ASP A 642 -10.91 -27.67 -10.87
N SER A 643 -11.22 -26.50 -10.33
CA SER A 643 -10.27 -25.62 -9.63
C SER A 643 -10.52 -25.54 -8.12
N ALA A 644 -11.76 -25.80 -7.66
CA ALA A 644 -12.09 -25.72 -6.25
C ALA A 644 -11.59 -26.94 -5.48
N THR A 645 -10.73 -26.68 -4.50
CA THR A 645 -10.26 -27.66 -3.53
C THR A 645 -9.87 -26.95 -2.25
N MET A 646 -9.86 -27.69 -1.13
CA MET A 646 -9.22 -27.30 0.12
C MET A 646 -8.23 -28.37 0.61
N ILE A 647 -8.10 -29.47 -0.13
CA ILE A 647 -7.27 -30.63 0.24
C ILE A 647 -5.79 -30.25 0.24
N ASP A 648 -5.41 -29.29 -0.60
CA ASP A 648 -4.05 -28.76 -0.67
C ASP A 648 -3.60 -28.03 0.60
N LEU A 649 -4.53 -27.53 1.43
CA LEU A 649 -4.24 -26.87 2.71
C LEU A 649 -4.06 -27.87 3.86
N VAL A 650 -4.47 -29.13 3.66
CA VAL A 650 -4.45 -30.16 4.70
C VAL A 650 -3.04 -30.44 5.23
N PRO A 651 -1.99 -30.63 4.40
CA PRO A 651 -0.66 -30.94 4.89
C PRO A 651 -0.09 -29.87 5.83
N ASP A 652 -0.24 -28.59 5.48
CA ASP A 652 0.32 -27.48 6.26
C ASP A 652 -0.40 -27.32 7.61
N LEU A 653 -1.73 -27.47 7.63
CA LEU A 653 -2.51 -27.44 8.87
C LEU A 653 -2.16 -28.62 9.77
N ARG A 654 -2.02 -29.83 9.22
CA ARG A 654 -1.64 -31.00 10.00
C ARG A 654 -0.25 -30.84 10.59
N ASP A 655 0.72 -30.44 9.78
CA ASP A 655 2.10 -30.21 10.23
C ASP A 655 2.15 -29.17 11.35
N LEU A 656 1.35 -28.10 11.25
CA LEU A 656 1.22 -27.10 12.32
C LEU A 656 0.77 -27.73 13.64
N GLY A 657 -0.37 -28.44 13.63
CA GLY A 657 -0.93 -29.02 14.85
C GLY A 657 -0.05 -30.12 15.45
N GLU A 658 0.50 -31.01 14.62
CA GLU A 658 1.34 -32.13 15.04
C GLU A 658 2.70 -31.63 15.56
N THR A 659 3.38 -30.75 14.82
CA THR A 659 4.71 -30.24 15.21
C THR A 659 4.67 -29.50 16.54
N LYS A 660 3.62 -28.70 16.80
CA LYS A 660 3.50 -27.96 18.06
C LYS A 660 3.23 -28.88 19.25
N LEU A 661 2.35 -29.87 19.10
CA LEU A 661 2.07 -30.85 20.14
C LEU A 661 3.32 -31.69 20.47
N VAL A 662 4.03 -32.19 19.46
CA VAL A 662 5.25 -32.98 19.65
C VAL A 662 6.37 -32.15 20.27
N ALA A 663 6.56 -30.91 19.82
CA ALA A 663 7.57 -30.01 20.40
C ALA A 663 7.30 -29.72 21.88
N PHE A 664 6.03 -29.48 22.24
CA PHE A 664 5.60 -29.33 23.64
C PHE A 664 5.92 -30.58 24.44
N ALA A 665 5.45 -31.76 24.01
CA ALA A 665 5.65 -33.01 24.73
C ALA A 665 7.15 -33.33 24.92
N LYS A 666 7.98 -33.13 23.89
CA LYS A 666 9.43 -33.35 23.96
C LYS A 666 10.13 -32.40 24.94
N ALA A 667 9.78 -31.12 24.92
CA ALA A 667 10.37 -30.13 25.83
C ALA A 667 10.03 -30.45 27.29
N HIS A 668 8.76 -30.77 27.56
CA HIS A 668 8.33 -31.16 28.92
C HIS A 668 8.93 -32.49 29.36
N ALA A 669 9.00 -33.50 28.50
CA ALA A 669 9.66 -34.77 28.83
C ALA A 669 11.12 -34.55 29.26
N THR A 670 11.86 -33.73 28.50
CA THR A 670 13.26 -33.39 28.81
C THR A 670 13.38 -32.66 30.15
N GLN A 671 12.52 -31.66 30.40
CA GLN A 671 12.52 -30.91 31.66
C GLN A 671 12.20 -31.78 32.88
N LEU A 672 11.27 -32.73 32.74
CA LEU A 672 10.91 -33.65 33.82
C LEU A 672 12.05 -34.66 34.07
N GLU A 673 12.70 -35.16 33.03
CA GLU A 673 13.86 -36.05 33.13
C GLU A 673 15.05 -35.32 33.79
N ASP A 674 15.38 -34.11 33.36
CA ASP A 674 16.46 -33.30 33.93
C ASP A 674 16.22 -32.97 35.40
N ALA A 675 14.96 -32.66 35.77
CA ALA A 675 14.60 -32.43 37.17
C ALA A 675 14.89 -33.67 38.04
N LEU A 676 14.51 -34.87 37.59
CA LEU A 676 14.84 -36.11 38.30
C LEU A 676 16.35 -36.37 38.37
N ARG A 677 17.07 -36.20 37.25
CA ARG A 677 18.52 -36.42 37.19
C ARG A 677 19.27 -35.47 38.11
N SER A 678 18.86 -34.21 38.19
CA SER A 678 19.49 -33.20 39.04
C SER A 678 19.32 -33.46 40.54
N ALA A 679 18.22 -34.09 40.93
CA ALA A 679 17.92 -34.43 42.32
C ALA A 679 18.27 -35.89 42.66
N PHE A 680 18.90 -36.61 41.75
CA PHE A 680 19.20 -38.01 41.92
C PHE A 680 20.25 -38.21 43.02
N VAL A 681 19.94 -39.14 43.94
CA VAL A 681 20.85 -39.61 44.98
C VAL A 681 21.09 -41.11 44.78
N PRO A 682 22.29 -41.64 45.07
CA PRO A 682 22.52 -43.07 45.06
C PRO A 682 21.54 -43.79 45.99
N TYR A 683 20.91 -44.87 45.53
CA TYR A 683 19.88 -45.56 46.34
C TYR A 683 20.39 -46.09 47.69
N ALA A 684 21.69 -46.38 47.79
CA ALA A 684 22.31 -46.81 49.04
C ALA A 684 22.27 -45.75 50.15
N SER A 685 22.12 -44.46 49.82
CA SER A 685 22.05 -43.37 50.80
C SER A 685 20.62 -42.97 51.16
N LEU A 686 19.60 -43.72 50.72
CA LEU A 686 18.21 -43.37 51.05
C LEU A 686 17.88 -43.58 52.53
N ASP A 687 18.68 -44.34 53.28
CA ASP A 687 18.54 -44.50 54.72
C ASP A 687 18.69 -43.17 55.49
N ASP A 688 19.41 -42.20 54.91
CA ASP A 688 19.47 -40.81 55.34
C ASP A 688 18.19 -40.04 54.93
N ASP A 689 17.60 -39.35 55.90
CA ASP A 689 16.31 -38.67 55.69
C ASP A 689 16.44 -37.48 54.72
N ASP A 690 17.58 -36.78 54.69
CA ASP A 690 17.79 -35.64 53.77
C ASP A 690 17.87 -36.12 52.31
N ALA A 691 18.63 -37.17 52.04
CA ALA A 691 18.72 -37.79 50.71
C ALA A 691 17.36 -38.34 50.23
N PHE A 692 16.61 -39.01 51.12
CA PHE A 692 15.26 -39.47 50.83
C PHE A 692 14.32 -38.30 50.50
N ASN A 693 14.28 -37.26 51.35
CA ASN A 693 13.40 -36.11 51.18
C ASN A 693 13.70 -35.35 49.86
N GLN A 694 14.97 -35.26 49.47
CA GLN A 694 15.39 -34.65 48.21
C GLN A 694 14.78 -35.39 47.00
N LEU A 695 14.95 -36.71 46.93
CA LEU A 695 14.45 -37.50 45.80
C LEU A 695 12.92 -37.60 45.83
N GLU A 696 12.31 -37.74 47.00
CA GLU A 696 10.84 -37.76 47.16
C GLU A 696 10.22 -36.46 46.65
N THR A 697 10.81 -35.31 47.02
CA THR A 697 10.34 -34.00 46.57
C THR A 697 10.45 -33.85 45.05
N ALA A 698 11.53 -34.36 44.45
CA ALA A 698 11.70 -34.34 43.00
C ALA A 698 10.67 -35.22 42.27
N ILE A 699 10.44 -36.45 42.74
CA ILE A 699 9.43 -37.35 42.17
C ILE A 699 8.03 -36.75 42.31
N LYS A 700 7.65 -36.27 43.49
CA LYS A 700 6.36 -35.61 43.72
C LYS A 700 6.17 -34.39 42.81
N SER A 701 7.22 -33.57 42.65
CA SER A 701 7.21 -32.41 41.76
C SER A 701 7.00 -32.78 40.30
N VAL A 702 7.66 -33.83 39.83
CA VAL A 702 7.52 -34.33 38.45
C VAL A 702 6.15 -34.97 38.21
N VAL A 703 5.66 -35.79 39.13
CA VAL A 703 4.31 -36.38 39.06
C VAL A 703 3.25 -35.27 39.02
N PHE A 704 3.37 -34.26 39.88
CA PHE A 704 2.45 -33.12 39.89
C PHE A 704 2.43 -32.35 38.57
N LYS A 705 3.61 -32.09 37.97
CA LYS A 705 3.71 -31.43 36.66
C LYS A 705 3.08 -32.29 35.56
N LEU A 706 3.34 -33.60 35.55
CA LEU A 706 2.77 -34.53 34.60
C LEU A 706 1.23 -34.59 34.74
N GLU A 707 0.72 -34.69 35.96
CA GLU A 707 -0.70 -34.71 36.26
C GLU A 707 -1.41 -33.45 35.74
N ARG A 708 -0.79 -32.26 35.86
CA ARG A 708 -1.35 -31.02 35.31
C ARG A 708 -1.50 -31.06 33.78
N ILE A 709 -0.53 -31.63 33.07
CA ILE A 709 -0.60 -31.79 31.60
C ILE A 709 -1.70 -32.81 31.25
N VAL A 710 -1.68 -33.96 31.91
CA VAL A 710 -2.65 -35.04 31.71
C VAL A 710 -4.08 -34.55 31.98
N HIS A 711 -4.28 -33.77 33.04
CA HIS A 711 -5.59 -33.22 33.40
C HIS A 711 -6.15 -32.32 32.29
N ALA A 712 -5.31 -31.51 31.66
CA ALA A 712 -5.73 -30.68 30.52
C ALA A 712 -6.08 -31.52 29.28
N TRP A 713 -5.43 -32.67 29.10
CA TRP A 713 -5.58 -33.50 27.90
C TRP A 713 -6.64 -34.60 27.99
N LYS A 714 -6.89 -35.11 29.20
CA LYS A 714 -7.77 -36.25 29.44
C LYS A 714 -9.19 -35.93 28.99
N GLY A 715 -9.74 -36.79 28.14
CA GLY A 715 -11.09 -36.62 27.57
C GLY A 715 -11.23 -35.48 26.56
N GLY A 716 -10.13 -34.86 26.13
CA GLY A 716 -10.15 -33.78 25.12
C GLY A 716 -9.20 -34.00 23.95
N LEU A 717 -8.01 -34.54 24.18
CA LEU A 717 -7.03 -34.81 23.11
C LEU A 717 -7.45 -36.07 22.34
N ALA A 718 -7.68 -35.91 21.04
CA ALA A 718 -8.15 -36.99 20.17
C ALA A 718 -7.25 -37.14 18.94
N PRO A 719 -7.11 -38.35 18.37
CA PRO A 719 -7.68 -39.61 18.85
C PRO A 719 -6.99 -40.14 20.13
N LEU A 720 -7.63 -41.11 20.79
CA LEU A 720 -7.12 -41.69 22.04
C LEU A 720 -5.68 -42.21 21.92
N ASP A 721 -5.35 -42.80 20.78
CA ASP A 721 -4.01 -43.29 20.49
C ASP A 721 -2.95 -42.17 20.45
N VAL A 722 -3.30 -40.95 19.99
CA VAL A 722 -2.41 -39.77 20.09
C VAL A 722 -2.24 -39.36 21.55
N TYR A 723 -3.33 -39.30 22.32
CA TYR A 723 -3.27 -39.02 23.75
C TYR A 723 -2.34 -39.99 24.49
N CYS A 724 -2.55 -41.30 24.35
CA CYS A 724 -1.75 -42.31 25.01
C CYS A 724 -0.27 -42.22 24.62
N ARG A 725 0.05 -41.99 23.34
CA ARG A 725 1.44 -41.79 22.90
C ARG A 725 2.09 -40.56 23.53
N MET A 726 1.38 -39.44 23.61
CA MET A 726 1.93 -38.21 24.20
C MET A 726 2.17 -38.35 25.69
N VAL A 727 1.24 -38.95 26.44
CA VAL A 727 1.41 -39.23 27.87
C VAL A 727 2.54 -40.23 28.10
N ALA A 728 2.65 -41.27 27.28
CA ALA A 728 3.73 -42.25 27.36
C ALA A 728 5.11 -41.63 27.10
N ASN A 729 5.21 -40.71 26.14
CA ASN A 729 6.46 -39.99 25.87
C ASN A 729 6.92 -39.11 27.05
N LEU A 730 5.99 -38.66 27.91
CA LEU A 730 6.31 -37.93 29.12
C LEU A 730 6.71 -38.86 30.28
N LEU A 731 6.08 -40.04 30.38
CA LEU A 731 6.28 -40.98 31.49
C LEU A 731 7.48 -41.91 31.30
N GLU A 732 7.69 -42.42 30.09
CA GLU A 732 8.74 -43.40 29.77
C GLU A 732 10.15 -42.97 30.23
N PRO A 733 10.63 -41.73 29.98
CA PRO A 733 11.96 -41.33 30.41
C PRO A 733 12.12 -41.35 31.93
N LEU A 734 11.05 -41.07 32.69
CA LEU A 734 11.07 -41.00 34.14
C LEU A 734 11.22 -42.40 34.74
N LEU A 735 10.40 -43.34 34.27
CA LEU A 735 10.48 -44.74 34.69
C LEU A 735 11.84 -45.35 34.35
N ARG A 736 12.32 -45.08 33.14
CA ARG A 736 13.60 -45.59 32.66
C ARG A 736 14.78 -45.06 33.48
N VAL A 737 14.81 -43.76 33.82
CA VAL A 737 15.90 -43.18 34.64
C VAL A 737 16.03 -43.88 35.99
N LEU A 738 14.91 -44.12 36.66
CA LEU A 738 14.91 -44.75 37.98
C LEU A 738 15.17 -46.26 37.91
N LEU A 739 14.65 -46.94 36.89
CA LEU A 739 14.97 -48.35 36.66
C LEU A 739 16.43 -48.57 36.32
N ASP A 740 16.98 -47.77 35.40
CA ASP A 740 18.38 -47.87 35.00
C ASP A 740 19.29 -47.64 36.20
N ALA A 741 18.96 -46.68 37.07
CA ALA A 741 19.72 -46.42 38.30
C ALA A 741 19.75 -47.62 39.27
N LEU A 742 18.74 -48.48 39.27
CA LEU A 742 18.68 -49.67 40.13
C LEU A 742 19.28 -50.90 39.44
N LEU A 743 18.98 -51.09 38.16
CA LEU A 743 19.23 -52.32 37.42
C LEU A 743 20.52 -52.30 36.58
N VAL A 744 21.09 -51.11 36.33
CA VAL A 744 22.33 -50.93 35.57
C VAL A 744 23.45 -50.51 36.52
N SER A 745 24.35 -51.45 36.84
CA SER A 745 25.51 -51.13 37.69
C SER A 745 26.55 -50.29 36.93
N PRO A 746 27.00 -49.15 37.47
CA PRO A 746 28.02 -48.31 36.83
C PRO A 746 29.44 -48.92 36.87
N SER A 747 29.66 -50.01 37.61
CA SER A 747 30.96 -50.69 37.65
C SER A 747 30.81 -52.18 37.98
N PRO A 748 31.37 -53.10 37.18
CA PRO A 748 31.27 -54.54 37.40
C PRO A 748 32.05 -55.06 38.63
N ARG A 749 32.64 -54.17 39.46
CA ARG A 749 33.52 -54.54 40.58
C ARG A 749 33.02 -54.15 41.97
N ALA A 750 31.96 -53.35 42.10
CA ALA A 750 31.41 -52.96 43.39
C ALA A 750 29.96 -53.46 43.53
N VAL A 751 29.75 -54.43 44.42
CA VAL A 751 28.41 -54.86 44.85
C VAL A 751 27.93 -53.85 45.89
N VAL A 752 26.85 -53.14 45.61
CA VAL A 752 26.26 -52.16 46.52
C VAL A 752 25.02 -52.78 47.14
N VAL A 753 25.11 -53.22 48.39
CA VAL A 753 23.95 -53.75 49.12
C VAL A 753 23.18 -52.57 49.71
N LEU A 754 21.88 -52.50 49.43
CA LEU A 754 20.98 -51.47 49.95
C LEU A 754 20.60 -51.77 51.40
N PRO A 755 20.62 -50.77 52.30
CA PRO A 755 20.07 -50.91 53.64
C PRO A 755 18.56 -51.27 53.62
N PRO A 756 18.03 -52.03 54.58
CA PRO A 756 16.60 -52.39 54.61
C PRO A 756 15.66 -51.17 54.59
N LYS A 757 16.04 -50.09 55.29
CA LYS A 757 15.28 -48.81 55.28
C LYS A 757 15.24 -48.21 53.87
N ALA A 758 16.39 -48.20 53.17
CA ALA A 758 16.52 -47.71 51.80
C ALA A 758 15.67 -48.52 50.80
N VAL A 759 15.59 -49.85 50.95
CA VAL A 759 14.70 -50.70 50.12
C VAL A 759 13.23 -50.32 50.31
N HIS A 760 12.79 -50.14 51.56
CA HIS A 760 11.41 -49.74 51.86
C HIS A 760 11.08 -48.34 51.32
N GLN A 761 12.01 -47.39 51.47
CA GLN A 761 11.87 -46.04 50.91
C GLN A 761 11.85 -46.07 49.38
N LEU A 762 12.69 -46.88 48.73
CA LEU A 762 12.71 -47.03 47.27
C LEU A 762 11.39 -47.63 46.74
N HIS A 763 10.85 -48.64 47.41
CA HIS A 763 9.53 -49.20 47.10
C HIS A 763 8.44 -48.11 47.15
N TYR A 764 8.45 -47.28 48.20
CA TYR A 764 7.52 -46.16 48.32
C TYR A 764 7.70 -45.14 47.19
N LEU A 765 8.93 -44.74 46.87
CA LEU A 765 9.23 -43.79 45.79
C LEU A 765 8.77 -44.32 44.42
N PHE A 766 8.96 -45.62 44.15
CA PHE A 766 8.49 -46.26 42.92
C PHE A 766 6.96 -46.35 42.88
N SER A 767 6.33 -46.65 44.02
CA SER A 767 4.87 -46.68 44.15
C SER A 767 4.23 -45.33 43.80
N LEU A 768 4.88 -44.20 44.11
CA LEU A 768 4.38 -42.87 43.70
C LEU A 768 4.25 -42.73 42.18
N LEU A 769 5.15 -43.36 41.41
CA LEU A 769 5.11 -43.32 39.94
C LEU A 769 4.13 -44.33 39.35
N LEU A 770 3.87 -45.45 40.01
CA LEU A 770 2.82 -46.39 39.60
C LEU A 770 1.41 -45.76 39.61
N HIS A 771 1.18 -44.73 40.44
CA HIS A 771 -0.07 -43.97 40.40
C HIS A 771 -0.32 -43.28 39.04
N CYS A 772 0.73 -43.07 38.23
CA CYS A 772 0.62 -42.50 36.88
C CYS A 772 -0.10 -43.44 35.90
N ASP A 773 -0.31 -44.72 36.23
CA ASP A 773 -1.13 -45.64 35.43
C ASP A 773 -2.56 -45.12 35.23
N SER A 774 -3.08 -44.39 36.23
CA SER A 774 -4.40 -43.74 36.19
C SER A 774 -4.52 -42.63 35.13
N PHE A 775 -3.40 -42.20 34.55
CA PHE A 775 -3.36 -41.27 33.41
C PHE A 775 -3.82 -41.96 32.13
N PHE A 776 -3.77 -43.28 32.06
CA PHE A 776 -4.26 -44.06 30.93
C PHE A 776 -5.66 -44.61 31.24
N PRO A 777 -6.50 -44.85 30.21
CA PRO A 777 -7.82 -45.47 30.42
C PRO A 777 -7.77 -46.89 30.99
N SER A 778 -6.68 -47.62 30.74
CA SER A 778 -6.45 -48.96 31.30
C SER A 778 -4.97 -49.26 31.40
N THR A 779 -4.60 -50.13 32.35
CA THR A 779 -3.24 -50.64 32.56
C THR A 779 -2.68 -51.34 31.31
N ALA A 780 -3.54 -51.98 30.51
CA ALA A 780 -3.13 -52.58 29.24
C ALA A 780 -2.56 -51.55 28.26
N LEU A 781 -3.09 -50.32 28.25
CA LEU A 781 -2.57 -49.24 27.41
C LEU A 781 -1.26 -48.69 27.95
N VAL A 782 -1.07 -48.63 29.28
CA VAL A 782 0.22 -48.29 29.89
C VAL A 782 1.30 -49.23 29.36
N CYS A 783 1.09 -50.54 29.49
CA CYS A 783 2.01 -51.56 29.03
C CYS A 783 2.21 -51.59 27.50
N LYS A 784 1.25 -51.06 26.72
CA LYS A 784 1.35 -50.95 25.26
C LYS A 784 2.23 -49.78 24.83
N TYR A 785 2.10 -48.61 25.46
CA TYR A 785 2.78 -47.38 25.01
C TYR A 785 4.03 -47.04 25.82
N VAL A 786 4.11 -47.44 27.09
CA VAL A 786 5.24 -47.21 27.99
C VAL A 786 6.05 -48.51 28.06
N ARG A 787 7.22 -48.52 27.42
CA ARG A 787 8.06 -49.72 27.26
C ARG A 787 8.58 -50.23 28.60
N SER A 788 8.98 -49.30 29.47
CA SER A 788 9.56 -49.63 30.77
C SER A 788 8.50 -50.01 31.82
N ALA A 789 7.21 -49.83 31.55
CA ALA A 789 6.15 -49.98 32.56
C ALA A 789 6.07 -51.39 33.14
N LYS A 790 6.13 -52.44 32.31
CA LYS A 790 6.03 -53.82 32.82
C LYS A 790 7.18 -54.18 33.76
N ALA A 791 8.41 -53.88 33.35
CA ALA A 791 9.59 -54.05 34.19
C ALA A 791 9.48 -53.22 35.48
N PHE A 792 8.98 -51.98 35.39
CA PHE A 792 8.77 -51.10 36.55
C PHE A 792 7.79 -51.69 37.56
N HIS A 793 6.66 -52.21 37.09
CA HIS A 793 5.67 -52.88 37.94
C HIS A 793 6.28 -54.09 38.64
N VAL A 794 6.91 -54.99 37.88
CA VAL A 794 7.53 -56.21 38.42
C VAL A 794 8.59 -55.86 39.46
N VAL A 795 9.51 -54.94 39.15
CA VAL A 795 10.58 -54.54 40.07
C VAL A 795 10.01 -53.90 41.34
N THR A 796 8.97 -53.07 41.23
CA THR A 796 8.33 -52.47 42.41
C THR A 796 7.75 -53.56 43.32
N THR A 797 7.05 -54.56 42.75
CA THR A 797 6.54 -55.70 43.52
C THR A 797 7.67 -56.50 44.18
N LEU A 798 8.78 -56.74 43.47
CA LEU A 798 9.93 -57.44 44.03
C LEU A 798 10.64 -56.66 45.16
N LEU A 799 10.56 -55.33 45.18
CA LEU A 799 11.08 -54.50 46.29
C LEU A 799 10.20 -54.60 47.55
N GLU A 800 8.91 -54.92 47.41
CA GLU A 800 8.01 -55.22 48.53
C GLU A 800 8.27 -56.62 49.10
N GLU A 801 8.65 -57.57 48.22
CA GLU A 801 8.99 -58.94 48.58
C GLU A 801 10.35 -59.03 49.31
N ASN A 802 10.30 -58.98 50.64
CA ASN A 802 11.50 -59.08 51.50
C ASN A 802 12.18 -60.48 51.52
N SER A 803 11.84 -61.40 50.60
CA SER A 803 12.38 -62.77 50.57
C SER A 803 13.07 -63.09 49.25
N VAL A 804 14.41 -63.11 49.25
CA VAL A 804 15.22 -63.51 48.08
C VAL A 804 14.89 -64.92 47.59
N SER A 805 14.54 -65.85 48.48
CA SER A 805 14.13 -67.20 48.07
C SER A 805 12.84 -67.17 47.24
N GLY A 806 11.88 -66.30 47.60
CA GLY A 806 10.64 -66.11 46.84
C GLY A 806 10.90 -65.54 45.45
N ILE A 807 11.83 -64.57 45.34
CA ILE A 807 12.24 -64.00 44.05
C ILE A 807 12.87 -65.07 43.13
N ILE A 808 13.74 -65.93 43.67
CA ILE A 808 14.37 -67.03 42.92
C ILE A 808 13.32 -68.07 42.47
N GLU A 809 12.36 -68.40 43.34
CA GLU A 809 11.26 -69.31 43.00
C GLU A 809 10.38 -68.75 41.87
N GLN A 810 10.03 -67.45 41.93
CA GLN A 810 9.26 -66.77 40.88
C GLN A 810 10.00 -66.73 39.53
N TRP A 811 11.31 -66.47 39.55
CA TRP A 811 12.15 -66.58 38.34
C TRP A 811 12.11 -67.98 37.76
N ASN A 812 12.37 -69.00 38.59
CA ASN A 812 12.41 -70.39 38.16
C ASN A 812 11.03 -70.91 37.71
N ALA A 813 9.93 -70.32 38.21
CA ALA A 813 8.56 -70.57 37.77
C ALA A 813 8.18 -69.84 36.46
N GLY A 814 9.04 -68.96 35.95
CA GLY A 814 8.82 -68.22 34.70
C GLY A 814 7.84 -67.05 34.83
N THR A 815 7.54 -66.58 36.03
CA THR A 815 6.58 -65.48 36.26
C THR A 815 7.17 -64.09 36.03
N LEU A 816 8.51 -63.97 35.91
CA LEU A 816 9.25 -62.71 35.75
C LEU A 816 9.69 -62.46 34.29
N ALA A 817 8.78 -62.60 33.33
CA ALA A 817 9.10 -62.52 31.89
C ALA A 817 9.54 -61.11 31.41
N ASP A 818 9.18 -60.06 32.16
CA ASP A 818 9.43 -58.66 31.78
C ASP A 818 10.76 -58.10 32.33
N VAL A 819 11.57 -58.93 33.00
CA VAL A 819 12.90 -58.58 33.51
C VAL A 819 13.93 -59.56 32.95
N THR A 820 15.10 -59.06 32.56
CA THR A 820 16.17 -59.92 32.04
C THR A 820 17.01 -60.53 33.17
N ARG A 821 17.59 -61.71 32.94
CA ARG A 821 18.48 -62.36 33.92
C ARG A 821 19.59 -61.44 34.46
N PRO A 822 20.30 -60.64 33.64
CA PRO A 822 21.30 -59.70 34.15
C PRO A 822 20.70 -58.64 35.09
N GLN A 823 19.53 -58.09 34.77
CA GLN A 823 18.85 -57.11 35.62
C GLN A 823 18.42 -57.73 36.95
N LEU A 824 17.91 -58.98 36.93
CA LEU A 824 17.53 -59.69 38.14
C LEU A 824 18.75 -60.00 39.03
N VAL A 825 19.88 -60.38 38.44
CA VAL A 825 21.14 -60.60 39.19
C VAL A 825 21.58 -59.31 39.89
N VAL A 826 21.53 -58.16 39.20
CA VAL A 826 21.86 -56.85 39.81
C VAL A 826 20.87 -56.50 40.92
N LEU A 827 19.57 -56.76 40.74
CA LEU A 827 18.58 -56.53 41.79
C LEU A 827 18.84 -57.38 43.03
N LEU A 828 19.14 -58.68 42.86
CA LEU A 828 19.48 -59.58 43.97
C LEU A 828 20.76 -59.18 44.70
N GLN A 829 21.75 -58.67 43.96
CA GLN A 829 22.98 -58.09 44.50
C GLN A 829 22.71 -56.85 45.36
N ASN A 830 21.75 -56.02 44.94
CA ASN A 830 21.35 -54.84 45.69
C ASN A 830 20.53 -55.20 46.95
N LEU A 831 19.76 -56.28 46.92
CA LEU A 831 18.93 -56.71 48.07
C LEU A 831 19.72 -57.51 49.12
N THR A 832 20.78 -58.23 48.74
CA THR A 832 21.56 -59.08 49.68
C THR A 832 23.05 -59.16 49.39
N GLY A 833 23.88 -59.20 50.45
CA GLY A 833 25.34 -59.29 50.37
C GLY A 833 25.91 -60.63 49.89
N ASP A 834 25.17 -61.73 49.98
CA ASP A 834 25.57 -63.08 49.50
C ASP A 834 25.31 -63.27 47.99
N ALA A 835 25.61 -62.21 47.23
CA ALA A 835 25.36 -62.03 45.81
C ALA A 835 25.81 -63.19 44.89
N LYS A 836 26.97 -63.80 45.17
CA LYS A 836 27.61 -64.79 44.28
C LYS A 836 26.98 -66.18 44.39
N ASP A 837 26.54 -66.57 45.58
CA ASP A 837 26.05 -67.93 45.85
C ASP A 837 24.57 -68.08 45.48
N ARG A 838 23.82 -66.98 45.40
CA ARG A 838 22.39 -66.99 45.06
C ARG A 838 22.10 -66.75 43.58
N ALA A 839 22.96 -66.01 42.87
CA ALA A 839 22.84 -65.83 41.43
C ALA A 839 23.06 -67.13 40.62
N SER A 840 23.77 -68.10 41.19
CA SER A 840 23.97 -69.44 40.61
C SER A 840 22.71 -70.32 40.69
N ALA A 841 21.75 -69.99 41.57
CA ALA A 841 20.48 -70.70 41.74
C ALA A 841 19.37 -70.25 40.76
N LEU A 842 19.65 -69.22 39.95
CA LEU A 842 18.76 -68.79 38.87
C LEU A 842 18.90 -69.73 37.67
N ALA A 843 17.80 -70.36 37.27
CA ALA A 843 17.70 -71.11 36.03
C ALA A 843 18.11 -70.26 34.82
N PRO A 844 18.68 -70.88 33.77
CA PRO A 844 19.33 -70.19 32.66
C PRO A 844 18.48 -69.16 31.94
#